data_AF-Q7Z304-F1
#
_entry.id   AF-Q7Z304-F1
#
_cell.length_a   1.000
_cell.length_b   1.000
_cell.length_c   1.000
_cell.angle_alpha   90.00
_cell.angle_beta   90.00
_cell.angle_gamma   90.00
#
_symmetry.space_group_name_H-M   'P 1'
#
loop_
_entity.id
_entity.type
_entity.pdbx_description
1 polymer ?
#
loop_
_entity_poly.entity_id
_entity_poly.type
_entity_poly.pdbx_seq_one_letter_code
_entity_poly.pdbx_strand_id
1 'polypeptide(L)'
;MLLRGVLLALQALQLAGALDLPAGSCAFEESTCGFDSVLASLPWILNEEGHYIYVDTSFGKQGEKAVLLSPDLQAEEWSCLRLVYQITTSSESLSDPSQLNLYMRFEDESFDRLLWSAKEPSDSWLIASLDLQNSSKKFKILIEGVLGQGNTASIALFEIKMTTGYCIECDFEENHLCGFVNRWNPNVNWFVGGGSIRNVHSILPQDHTFKSELGHYMYVDSVYVKHFQEVAQLISPLTTAPMAGCLSFYYQIQQGNDNVFSLYTRDVAGLYEEIWKADRPGNAAWNLAEVEFSAPYPMEVIFEVAFNGPKGGYVALDDISFSPVHCQNQTELLFSAVEASCNFEQDLCNFYQDKEGPGWTRVKVKPNMYRAGDHTTGLGYYLLANTKFTSQPGYIGRLYGPSLPGNLQYCLRFHYAIYGFLKMSDTLAVYIFEENHVVQEKIWSVLESPRGVWMQAEITFKKPMPTKVVFMSLCKSFWDCGLVALDDITIQLGSCSSSEKLPPPPGECTFEQDECTFTQEKRNRSSWHRRRGETPTSYTGPKGDHTTGVGYYMYIEASHMVYGQKARLLSRPLRGVSGKHCLTFFYHMYGGGTGLLSVYLKKEEDSEESLLWRRRGEQSISWLRALIEYSCERQHQIIFEAIRGVSIRSDIAIDDVKFQAGPCGEMEDTTQQSSGYSEDLNEIEY
;
A
#
# COMPACT_ATOMS: atom_id res chain seq x y z
N MET A 1 22.70 -36.33 -51.93
CA MET A 1 21.60 -36.16 -50.94
C MET A 1 22.09 -35.99 -49.51
N LEU A 2 23.23 -36.57 -49.09
CA LEU A 2 23.69 -36.46 -47.70
C LEU A 2 24.04 -35.04 -47.19
N LEU A 3 24.41 -34.08 -48.07
CA LEU A 3 24.69 -32.71 -47.61
C LEU A 3 23.46 -31.89 -47.20
N ARG A 4 22.23 -32.31 -47.56
CA ARG A 4 21.01 -31.61 -47.12
C ARG A 4 20.49 -32.07 -45.75
N GLY A 5 20.92 -33.24 -45.26
CA GLY A 5 20.48 -33.76 -43.96
C GLY A 5 21.18 -33.12 -42.76
N VAL A 6 22.45 -32.72 -42.93
CA VAL A 6 23.26 -32.17 -41.82
C VAL A 6 22.84 -30.74 -41.45
N LEU A 7 22.36 -29.94 -42.42
CA LEU A 7 21.85 -28.59 -42.16
C LEU A 7 20.53 -28.59 -41.36
N LEU A 8 19.69 -29.62 -41.52
CA LEU A 8 18.46 -29.77 -40.74
C LEU A 8 18.74 -30.25 -39.31
N ALA A 9 19.77 -31.07 -39.10
CA ALA A 9 20.16 -31.53 -37.76
C ALA A 9 20.82 -30.41 -36.92
N LEU A 10 21.59 -29.51 -37.54
CA LEU A 10 22.13 -28.34 -36.82
C LEU A 10 21.04 -27.32 -36.44
N GLN A 11 19.97 -27.19 -37.24
CA GLN A 11 18.82 -26.37 -36.83
C GLN A 11 17.99 -27.05 -35.74
N ALA A 12 17.89 -28.38 -35.73
CA ALA A 12 17.16 -29.10 -34.68
C ALA A 12 17.91 -29.14 -33.33
N LEU A 13 19.25 -29.17 -33.33
CA LEU A 13 20.05 -29.11 -32.10
C LEU A 13 20.16 -27.70 -31.48
N GLN A 14 19.87 -26.63 -32.22
CA GLN A 14 19.75 -25.29 -31.64
C GLN A 14 18.41 -25.04 -30.93
N LEU A 15 17.42 -25.93 -31.08
CA LEU A 15 16.10 -25.77 -30.45
C LEU A 15 15.89 -26.62 -29.20
N ALA A 16 16.85 -27.44 -28.78
CA ALA A 16 16.71 -28.34 -27.63
C ALA A 16 17.37 -27.82 -26.34
N GLY A 17 17.89 -26.58 -26.33
CA GLY A 17 18.63 -26.01 -25.18
C GLY A 17 17.86 -24.99 -24.34
N ALA A 18 16.78 -24.40 -24.85
CA ALA A 18 15.94 -23.52 -24.05
C ALA A 18 14.88 -24.39 -23.36
N LEU A 19 15.00 -24.63 -22.05
CA LEU A 19 13.80 -24.93 -21.27
C LEU A 19 12.79 -23.82 -21.57
N ASP A 20 11.59 -24.16 -22.05
CA ASP A 20 10.50 -23.20 -22.19
C ASP A 20 10.18 -22.68 -20.79
N LEU A 21 10.80 -21.56 -20.43
CA LEU A 21 10.49 -20.80 -19.23
C LEU A 21 9.01 -20.41 -19.30
N PRO A 22 8.28 -20.41 -18.16
CA PRO A 22 6.88 -19.98 -18.15
C PRO A 22 6.72 -18.57 -18.70
N ALA A 23 5.58 -18.27 -19.31
CA ALA A 23 5.29 -16.94 -19.83
C ALA A 23 5.52 -15.86 -18.76
N GLY A 24 6.29 -14.82 -19.10
CA GLY A 24 6.69 -13.76 -18.17
C GLY A 24 8.01 -14.01 -17.42
N SER A 25 8.63 -15.17 -17.62
CA SER A 25 9.95 -15.49 -17.08
C SER A 25 11.06 -15.26 -18.10
N CYS A 26 12.22 -14.79 -17.65
CA CYS A 26 13.44 -14.66 -18.44
C CYS A 26 14.70 -14.71 -17.57
N ALA A 27 15.66 -15.56 -17.96
CA ALA A 27 16.97 -15.66 -17.33
C ALA A 27 18.05 -14.77 -17.99
N PHE A 28 17.68 -13.98 -19.00
CA PHE A 28 18.56 -13.05 -19.71
C PHE A 28 19.92 -13.65 -20.16
N GLU A 29 19.95 -14.93 -20.54
CA GLU A 29 21.18 -15.61 -20.97
C GLU A 29 21.58 -15.21 -22.39
N GLU A 30 20.75 -15.51 -23.38
CA GLU A 30 21.02 -15.21 -24.80
C GLU A 30 20.06 -14.19 -25.42
N SER A 31 18.92 -13.93 -24.77
CA SER A 31 17.89 -13.04 -25.28
C SER A 31 17.08 -12.40 -24.15
N THR A 32 16.25 -11.42 -24.48
CA THR A 32 15.32 -10.80 -23.52
C THR A 32 13.99 -11.54 -23.43
N CYS A 33 13.83 -12.74 -23.99
CA CYS A 33 12.62 -13.57 -23.89
C CYS A 33 11.30 -12.84 -24.27
N GLY A 34 11.36 -11.88 -25.20
CA GLY A 34 10.22 -11.05 -25.59
C GLY A 34 9.98 -9.83 -24.70
N PHE A 35 10.83 -9.59 -23.70
CA PHE A 35 10.87 -8.31 -23.00
C PHE A 35 11.49 -7.24 -23.91
N ASP A 36 10.77 -6.16 -24.12
CA ASP A 36 11.16 -5.08 -25.04
C ASP A 36 11.47 -3.79 -24.27
N SER A 37 12.60 -3.17 -24.59
CA SER A 37 12.91 -1.82 -24.10
C SER A 37 12.05 -0.79 -24.81
N VAL A 38 11.44 0.12 -24.04
CA VAL A 38 10.63 1.21 -24.61
C VAL A 38 11.55 2.25 -25.27
N LEU A 39 11.36 2.50 -26.56
CA LEU A 39 12.21 3.38 -27.38
C LEU A 39 12.32 4.83 -26.88
N ALA A 40 11.32 5.31 -26.13
CA ALA A 40 11.32 6.66 -25.54
C ALA A 40 12.17 6.78 -24.26
N SER A 41 12.70 5.66 -23.77
CA SER A 41 13.52 5.56 -22.55
C SER A 41 14.89 4.96 -22.87
N LEU A 42 15.79 4.97 -21.89
CA LEU A 42 17.07 4.28 -22.03
C LEU A 42 16.85 2.78 -22.31
N PRO A 43 17.67 2.16 -23.16
CA PRO A 43 17.58 0.73 -23.40
C PRO A 43 18.13 -0.05 -22.19
N TRP A 44 17.51 -1.19 -21.90
CA TRP A 44 18.13 -2.22 -21.08
C TRP A 44 19.09 -3.01 -21.94
N ILE A 45 20.32 -3.18 -21.46
CA ILE A 45 21.42 -3.74 -22.25
C ILE A 45 21.73 -5.14 -21.75
N LEU A 46 21.71 -6.10 -22.67
CA LEU A 46 22.17 -7.45 -22.39
C LEU A 46 23.70 -7.46 -22.30
N ASN A 47 24.23 -7.96 -21.19
CA ASN A 47 25.67 -8.09 -20.99
C ASN A 47 26.31 -8.96 -22.09
N GLU A 48 27.54 -8.63 -22.51
CA GLU A 48 28.25 -9.33 -23.60
C GLU A 48 28.55 -10.81 -23.26
N GLU A 49 28.77 -11.12 -21.98
CA GLU A 49 28.93 -12.50 -21.50
C GLU A 49 27.58 -13.23 -21.34
N GLY A 50 26.45 -12.54 -21.57
CA GLY A 50 25.12 -12.99 -21.19
C GLY A 50 24.88 -12.88 -19.67
N HIS A 51 23.81 -13.52 -19.23
CA HIS A 51 23.38 -13.73 -17.83
C HIS A 51 22.62 -12.62 -17.12
N TYR A 52 22.71 -11.37 -17.58
CA TYR A 52 21.92 -10.29 -16.99
C TYR A 52 21.74 -9.14 -17.97
N ILE A 53 20.69 -8.36 -17.74
CA ILE A 53 20.51 -7.06 -18.37
C ILE A 53 20.83 -5.95 -17.38
N TYR A 54 21.30 -4.81 -17.85
CA TYR A 54 21.60 -3.68 -16.98
C TYR A 54 21.34 -2.34 -17.66
N VAL A 55 21.24 -1.31 -16.84
CA VAL A 55 21.26 0.10 -17.24
C VAL A 55 22.22 0.82 -16.30
N ASP A 56 23.12 1.63 -16.86
CA ASP A 56 24.08 2.40 -16.08
C ASP A 56 24.21 3.85 -16.58
N THR A 57 24.97 4.65 -15.83
CA THR A 57 25.26 6.06 -16.14
C THR A 57 26.13 6.27 -17.39
N SER A 58 26.60 5.22 -18.07
CA SER A 58 27.33 5.36 -19.33
C SER A 58 26.39 5.57 -20.53
N PHE A 59 25.15 5.07 -20.44
CA PHE A 59 24.15 5.19 -21.49
C PHE A 59 23.17 6.34 -21.27
N GLY A 60 23.09 6.86 -20.05
CA GLY A 60 22.13 7.89 -19.67
C GLY A 60 22.66 8.90 -18.67
N LYS A 61 21.93 10.00 -18.54
CA LYS A 61 22.19 11.04 -17.54
C LYS A 61 21.37 10.80 -16.28
N GLN A 62 21.76 11.49 -15.22
CA GLN A 62 21.02 11.55 -13.95
C GLN A 62 19.52 11.84 -14.18
N GLY A 63 18.66 11.04 -13.56
CA GLY A 63 17.21 11.18 -13.62
C GLY A 63 16.56 10.63 -14.89
N GLU A 64 17.36 10.17 -15.86
CA GLU A 64 16.84 9.37 -16.96
C GLU A 64 16.48 7.97 -16.47
N LYS A 65 15.58 7.32 -17.20
CA LYS A 65 15.04 6.03 -16.84
C LYS A 65 15.10 5.07 -18.01
N ALA A 66 15.26 3.78 -17.71
CA ALA A 66 15.08 2.67 -18.63
C ALA A 66 13.79 1.94 -18.30
N VAL A 67 13.01 1.57 -19.32
CA VAL A 67 11.75 0.86 -19.14
C VAL A 67 11.77 -0.42 -19.97
N LEU A 68 11.58 -1.56 -19.31
CA LEU A 68 11.44 -2.88 -19.93
C LEU A 68 10.00 -3.35 -19.79
N LEU A 69 9.41 -3.84 -20.87
CA LEU A 69 8.04 -4.34 -20.92
C LEU A 69 8.00 -5.82 -21.21
N SER A 70 7.22 -6.58 -20.45
CA SER A 70 6.93 -7.97 -20.78
C SER A 70 5.99 -8.10 -21.99
N PRO A 71 5.91 -9.30 -22.58
CA PRO A 71 4.76 -9.71 -23.40
C PRO A 71 3.43 -9.60 -22.64
N ASP A 72 2.31 -9.76 -23.33
CA ASP A 72 1.00 -9.87 -22.69
C ASP A 72 0.92 -11.15 -21.84
N LEU A 73 0.62 -10.99 -20.55
CA LEU A 73 0.50 -12.05 -19.57
C LEU A 73 -0.95 -12.18 -19.08
N GLN A 74 -1.26 -13.35 -18.56
CA GLN A 74 -2.53 -13.65 -17.91
C GLN A 74 -2.24 -14.61 -16.75
N ALA A 75 -2.77 -14.31 -15.57
CA ALA A 75 -2.59 -15.12 -14.36
C ALA A 75 -3.95 -15.68 -13.93
N GLU A 76 -4.38 -16.78 -14.56
CA GLU A 76 -5.67 -17.42 -14.22
C GLU A 76 -5.66 -18.03 -12.81
N GLU A 77 -4.48 -18.35 -12.31
CA GLU A 77 -4.22 -18.90 -10.97
C GLU A 77 -3.27 -17.99 -10.20
N TRP A 78 -3.17 -18.20 -8.89
CA TRP A 78 -2.19 -17.49 -8.06
C TRP A 78 -0.79 -17.75 -8.59
N SER A 79 0.01 -16.70 -8.71
CA SER A 79 1.37 -16.79 -9.24
C SER A 79 2.35 -16.07 -8.33
N CYS A 80 3.56 -16.61 -8.20
CA CYS A 80 4.67 -15.93 -7.57
C CYS A 80 5.57 -15.31 -8.65
N LEU A 81 5.83 -14.02 -8.51
CA LEU A 81 6.79 -13.29 -9.33
C LEU A 81 8.07 -13.04 -8.53
N ARG A 82 9.17 -13.66 -8.96
CA ARG A 82 10.51 -13.47 -8.40
C ARG A 82 11.36 -12.62 -9.33
N LEU A 83 12.11 -11.68 -8.77
CA LEU A 83 13.03 -10.80 -9.48
C LEU A 83 14.38 -10.80 -8.76
N VAL A 84 15.43 -11.20 -9.45
CA VAL A 84 16.81 -11.13 -8.95
C VAL A 84 17.48 -9.90 -9.53
N TYR A 85 17.87 -8.97 -8.66
CA TYR A 85 18.31 -7.64 -9.05
C TYR A 85 19.51 -7.17 -8.25
N GLN A 86 20.18 -6.15 -8.76
CA GLN A 86 21.26 -5.45 -8.07
C GLN A 86 21.19 -3.95 -8.36
N ILE A 87 21.31 -3.12 -7.33
CA ILE A 87 21.47 -1.67 -7.46
C ILE A 87 22.85 -1.31 -6.91
N THR A 88 23.71 -0.72 -7.72
CA THR A 88 25.04 -0.26 -7.30
C THR A 88 25.15 1.25 -7.47
N THR A 89 25.79 1.91 -6.51
CA THR A 89 26.10 3.34 -6.56
C THR A 89 27.45 3.61 -5.92
N SER A 90 28.23 4.52 -6.49
CA SER A 90 29.52 4.91 -5.92
C SER A 90 29.41 5.92 -4.77
N SER A 91 28.23 6.44 -4.46
CA SER A 91 28.05 7.49 -3.45
C SER A 91 27.00 7.08 -2.42
N GLU A 92 27.40 7.00 -1.15
CA GLU A 92 26.55 6.57 -0.03
C GLU A 92 25.50 7.61 0.40
N SER A 93 25.64 8.88 0.00
CA SER A 93 24.79 9.98 0.48
C SER A 93 24.28 10.81 -0.69
N LEU A 94 23.12 10.41 -1.23
CA LEU A 94 22.50 11.02 -2.38
C LEU A 94 21.09 11.46 -2.02
N SER A 95 20.71 12.68 -2.38
CA SER A 95 19.32 13.16 -2.24
C SER A 95 18.35 12.35 -3.10
N ASP A 96 18.83 11.84 -4.24
CA ASP A 96 18.06 11.04 -5.20
C ASP A 96 18.82 9.74 -5.52
N PRO A 97 18.64 8.66 -4.74
CA PRO A 97 19.25 7.36 -5.05
C PRO A 97 18.65 6.73 -6.31
N SER A 98 19.39 5.81 -6.94
CA SER A 98 18.86 4.97 -8.02
C SER A 98 17.70 4.12 -7.52
N GLN A 99 16.70 3.88 -8.36
CA GLN A 99 15.48 3.19 -7.96
C GLN A 99 15.10 2.16 -9.01
N LEU A 100 14.71 0.97 -8.56
CA LEU A 100 14.13 -0.07 -9.40
C LEU A 100 12.67 -0.24 -9.00
N ASN A 101 11.77 0.01 -9.95
CA ASN A 101 10.33 -0.07 -9.74
C ASN A 101 9.74 -1.16 -10.63
N LEU A 102 8.83 -1.94 -10.05
CA LEU A 102 8.06 -2.96 -10.76
C LEU A 102 6.60 -2.55 -10.78
N TYR A 103 6.02 -2.47 -11.96
CA TYR A 103 4.62 -2.11 -12.16
C TYR A 103 3.84 -3.20 -12.88
N MET A 104 2.55 -3.26 -12.57
CA MET A 104 1.55 -4.00 -13.32
C MET A 104 0.75 -3.05 -14.20
N ARG A 105 0.66 -3.36 -15.49
CA ARG A 105 -0.06 -2.58 -16.49
C ARG A 105 -1.26 -3.37 -17.00
N PHE A 106 -2.47 -2.96 -16.63
CA PHE A 106 -3.72 -3.53 -17.15
C PHE A 106 -4.13 -2.86 -18.45
N GLU A 107 -4.69 -3.61 -19.40
CA GLU A 107 -5.07 -3.08 -20.71
C GLU A 107 -6.12 -1.93 -20.62
N ASP A 108 -7.06 -2.03 -19.67
CA ASP A 108 -8.19 -1.11 -19.49
C ASP A 108 -7.92 0.11 -18.60
N GLU A 109 -6.70 0.26 -18.06
CA GLU A 109 -6.34 1.35 -17.15
C GLU A 109 -5.37 2.34 -17.80
N SER A 110 -5.58 3.64 -17.64
CA SER A 110 -4.67 4.66 -18.22
C SER A 110 -3.37 4.84 -17.41
N PHE A 111 -3.24 4.15 -16.29
CA PHE A 111 -2.11 4.25 -15.36
C PHE A 111 -1.52 2.87 -15.07
N ASP A 112 -0.23 2.84 -14.73
CA ASP A 112 0.46 1.64 -14.27
C ASP A 112 0.42 1.57 -12.74
N ARG A 113 0.20 0.36 -12.20
CA ARG A 113 0.12 0.10 -10.76
C ARG A 113 1.48 -0.30 -10.20
N LEU A 114 2.01 0.43 -9.21
CA LEU A 114 3.28 0.07 -8.57
C LEU A 114 3.08 -1.16 -7.70
N LEU A 115 3.76 -2.26 -8.02
CA LEU A 115 3.76 -3.48 -7.20
C LEU A 115 4.86 -3.46 -6.15
N TRP A 116 6.04 -2.95 -6.52
CA TRP A 116 7.23 -3.00 -5.68
C TRP A 116 8.28 -1.97 -6.10
N SER A 117 9.08 -1.51 -5.15
CA SER A 117 10.18 -0.56 -5.38
C SER A 117 11.37 -0.88 -4.48
N ALA A 118 12.58 -0.73 -5.00
CA ALA A 118 13.82 -0.77 -4.24
C ALA A 118 14.71 0.44 -4.54
N LYS A 119 15.37 0.96 -3.50
CA LYS A 119 16.30 2.09 -3.57
C LYS A 119 17.64 1.82 -2.89
N GLU A 120 17.72 0.76 -2.10
CA GLU A 120 18.91 0.43 -1.31
C GLU A 120 19.99 -0.18 -2.20
N PRO A 121 21.21 0.39 -2.22
CA PRO A 121 22.31 -0.20 -2.96
C PRO A 121 22.82 -1.48 -2.28
N SER A 122 23.32 -2.41 -3.08
CA SER A 122 23.85 -3.69 -2.62
C SER A 122 25.02 -4.16 -3.50
N ASP A 123 26.08 -4.64 -2.85
CA ASP A 123 27.22 -5.30 -3.50
C ASP A 123 26.91 -6.75 -3.91
N SER A 124 25.72 -7.25 -3.57
CA SER A 124 25.25 -8.61 -3.89
C SER A 124 23.90 -8.58 -4.59
N TRP A 125 23.58 -9.66 -5.31
CA TRP A 125 22.26 -9.88 -5.89
C TRP A 125 21.22 -10.05 -4.78
N LEU A 126 20.11 -9.34 -4.90
CA LEU A 126 18.96 -9.36 -4.01
C LEU A 126 17.75 -9.96 -4.73
N ILE A 127 16.74 -10.37 -3.96
CA ILE A 127 15.56 -11.06 -4.50
C ILE A 127 14.32 -10.40 -3.95
N ALA A 128 13.45 -9.99 -4.87
CA ALA A 128 12.09 -9.60 -4.56
C ALA A 128 11.15 -10.75 -4.94
N SER A 129 10.24 -11.11 -4.03
CA SER A 129 9.17 -12.08 -4.30
C SER A 129 7.83 -11.39 -4.09
N LEU A 130 6.93 -11.54 -5.05
CA LEU A 130 5.65 -10.82 -5.10
C LEU A 130 4.53 -11.79 -5.46
N ASP A 131 3.55 -11.90 -4.58
CA ASP A 131 2.34 -12.66 -4.82
C ASP A 131 1.41 -11.91 -5.77
N LEU A 132 1.06 -12.56 -6.88
CA LEU A 132 0.10 -12.10 -7.86
C LEU A 132 -1.21 -12.86 -7.70
N GLN A 133 -2.26 -12.15 -7.29
CA GLN A 133 -3.61 -12.71 -7.22
C GLN A 133 -4.11 -13.13 -8.61
N ASN A 134 -5.01 -14.11 -8.63
CA ASN A 134 -5.64 -14.56 -9.84
C ASN A 134 -6.45 -13.43 -10.50
N SER A 135 -6.23 -13.23 -11.80
CA SER A 135 -6.90 -12.22 -12.60
C SER A 135 -7.16 -12.74 -14.01
N SER A 136 -8.40 -12.65 -14.45
CA SER A 136 -8.78 -12.94 -15.83
C SER A 136 -8.38 -11.83 -16.81
N LYS A 137 -7.92 -10.68 -16.31
CA LYS A 137 -7.50 -9.56 -17.15
C LYS A 137 -6.09 -9.80 -17.67
N LYS A 138 -5.86 -9.46 -18.94
CA LYS A 138 -4.51 -9.40 -19.50
C LYS A 138 -3.75 -8.22 -18.91
N PHE A 139 -2.48 -8.44 -18.61
CA PHE A 139 -1.60 -7.40 -18.09
C PHE A 139 -0.19 -7.55 -18.64
N LYS A 140 0.62 -6.50 -18.49
CA LYS A 140 2.06 -6.54 -18.71
C LYS A 140 2.78 -6.19 -17.41
N ILE A 141 3.95 -6.78 -17.22
CA ILE A 141 4.91 -6.35 -16.22
C ILE A 141 5.78 -5.27 -16.84
N LEU A 142 5.94 -4.16 -16.12
CA LEU A 142 6.83 -3.08 -16.50
C LEU A 142 7.91 -2.92 -15.43
N ILE A 143 9.17 -2.99 -15.86
CA ILE A 143 10.33 -2.79 -14.99
C ILE A 143 10.95 -1.44 -15.35
N GLU A 144 11.01 -0.54 -14.38
CA GLU A 144 11.55 0.80 -14.55
C GLU A 144 12.80 0.97 -13.69
N GLY A 145 13.95 1.18 -14.32
CA GLY A 145 15.20 1.55 -13.65
C GLY A 145 15.43 3.05 -13.77
N VAL A 146 15.39 3.78 -12.66
CA VAL A 146 15.67 5.22 -12.60
C VAL A 146 17.09 5.43 -12.08
N LEU A 147 17.95 6.04 -12.90
CA LEU A 147 19.33 6.31 -12.51
C LEU A 147 19.37 7.51 -11.55
N GLY A 148 19.89 7.27 -10.35
CA GLY A 148 20.05 8.28 -9.31
C GLY A 148 21.18 9.28 -9.58
N GLN A 149 21.37 10.18 -8.64
CA GLN A 149 22.55 11.06 -8.59
C GLN A 149 23.81 10.24 -8.32
N GLY A 150 24.89 10.44 -9.06
CA GLY A 150 26.15 9.72 -8.83
C GLY A 150 27.09 9.79 -10.02
N ASN A 151 28.39 9.56 -9.78
CA ASN A 151 29.37 9.46 -10.87
C ASN A 151 29.22 8.14 -11.64
N THR A 152 28.96 7.05 -10.91
CA THR A 152 28.68 5.73 -11.47
C THR A 152 27.54 5.08 -10.68
N ALA A 153 26.43 4.82 -11.35
CA ALA A 153 25.34 4.03 -10.82
C ALA A 153 24.91 3.00 -11.87
N SER A 154 24.57 1.79 -11.44
CA SER A 154 24.10 0.72 -12.30
C SER A 154 22.97 -0.05 -11.64
N ILE A 155 21.97 -0.41 -12.43
CA ILE A 155 20.85 -1.26 -12.04
C ILE A 155 20.90 -2.47 -12.97
N ALA A 156 21.04 -3.66 -12.39
CA ALA A 156 21.14 -4.91 -13.11
C ALA A 156 20.04 -5.90 -12.70
N LEU A 157 19.62 -6.73 -13.64
CA LEU A 157 18.61 -7.77 -13.47
C LEU A 157 19.15 -9.08 -14.01
N PHE A 158 19.28 -10.06 -13.12
CA PHE A 158 19.80 -11.38 -13.44
C PHE A 158 18.69 -12.29 -13.98
N GLU A 159 17.53 -12.30 -13.32
CA GLU A 159 16.38 -13.07 -13.79
C GLU A 159 15.06 -12.45 -13.31
N ILE A 160 14.02 -12.72 -14.07
CA ILE A 160 12.62 -12.58 -13.67
C ILE A 160 11.94 -13.93 -13.87
N LYS A 161 11.22 -14.42 -12.86
CA LYS A 161 10.58 -15.73 -12.91
C LYS A 161 9.15 -15.62 -12.39
N MET A 162 8.19 -16.00 -13.21
CA MET A 162 6.78 -16.10 -12.84
C MET A 162 6.39 -17.57 -12.81
N THR A 163 6.09 -18.09 -11.63
CA THR A 163 5.64 -19.47 -11.41
C THR A 163 4.22 -19.49 -10.87
N THR A 164 3.43 -20.48 -11.24
CA THR A 164 2.16 -20.76 -10.55
C THR A 164 2.43 -21.24 -9.14
N GLY A 165 1.60 -20.85 -8.18
CA GLY A 165 1.81 -21.14 -6.75
C GLY A 165 2.16 -19.89 -5.94
N TYR A 166 2.44 -20.09 -4.66
CA TYR A 166 2.60 -19.00 -3.69
C TYR A 166 4.07 -18.71 -3.42
N CYS A 167 4.42 -17.44 -3.18
CA CYS A 167 5.84 -17.10 -2.99
C CYS A 167 6.47 -17.70 -1.73
N ILE A 168 5.65 -18.09 -0.74
CA ILE A 168 6.08 -18.76 0.48
C ILE A 168 6.52 -20.22 0.27
N GLU A 169 6.14 -20.83 -0.86
CA GLU A 169 6.48 -22.23 -1.16
C GLU A 169 7.95 -22.36 -1.52
N CYS A 170 8.58 -23.40 -0.98
CA CYS A 170 9.99 -23.68 -1.22
C CYS A 170 10.38 -25.13 -0.95
N ASP A 171 10.97 -25.76 -1.95
CA ASP A 171 11.64 -27.07 -1.89
C ASP A 171 13.17 -26.94 -1.66
N PHE A 172 13.69 -25.71 -1.55
CA PHE A 172 15.11 -25.38 -1.38
C PHE A 172 16.06 -25.83 -2.50
N GLU A 173 15.55 -26.30 -3.63
CA GLU A 173 16.37 -26.78 -4.75
C GLU A 173 16.93 -25.66 -5.62
N GLU A 174 16.32 -24.47 -5.56
CA GLU A 174 16.80 -23.28 -6.23
C GLU A 174 18.02 -22.69 -5.48
N ASN A 175 19.06 -22.26 -6.22
CA ASN A 175 20.29 -21.67 -5.65
C ASN A 175 20.02 -20.51 -4.67
N HIS A 176 18.90 -19.84 -4.84
CA HIS A 176 18.50 -18.69 -4.07
C HIS A 176 17.45 -18.99 -2.98
N LEU A 177 17.25 -20.27 -2.64
CA LEU A 177 16.39 -20.73 -1.55
C LEU A 177 14.98 -20.14 -1.63
N CYS A 178 14.42 -19.97 -2.83
CA CYS A 178 13.09 -19.42 -3.07
C CYS A 178 12.85 -18.01 -2.49
N GLY A 179 13.91 -17.27 -2.14
CA GLY A 179 13.84 -15.97 -1.47
C GLY A 179 13.84 -16.02 0.06
N PHE A 180 13.99 -17.20 0.67
CA PHE A 180 14.18 -17.33 2.11
C PHE A 180 15.51 -16.72 2.56
N VAL A 181 15.47 -15.98 3.67
CA VAL A 181 16.63 -15.29 4.23
C VAL A 181 17.01 -15.91 5.56
N ASN A 182 18.25 -16.40 5.65
CA ASN A 182 18.84 -16.83 6.91
C ASN A 182 19.37 -15.60 7.67
N ARG A 183 18.77 -15.30 8.83
CA ARG A 183 19.26 -14.20 9.67
C ARG A 183 20.55 -14.62 10.36
N TRP A 184 21.66 -14.09 9.86
CA TRP A 184 22.97 -14.44 10.35
C TRP A 184 23.13 -14.16 11.85
N ASN A 185 23.49 -15.19 12.59
CA ASN A 185 23.77 -15.16 14.01
C ASN A 185 25.15 -15.83 14.25
N PRO A 186 26.09 -15.20 14.97
CA PRO A 186 27.43 -15.74 15.18
C PRO A 186 27.53 -17.18 15.76
N ASN A 187 26.51 -17.70 16.45
CA ASN A 187 26.62 -19.01 17.10
C ASN A 187 25.63 -20.09 16.62
N VAL A 188 24.50 -19.75 15.98
CA VAL A 188 23.53 -20.73 15.49
C VAL A 188 22.88 -20.24 14.21
N ASN A 189 23.02 -20.97 13.11
CA ASN A 189 22.47 -20.58 11.80
C ASN A 189 21.79 -21.76 11.10
N TRP A 190 20.89 -21.43 10.18
CA TRP A 190 20.44 -22.36 9.17
C TRP A 190 21.51 -22.56 8.09
N PHE A 191 21.70 -23.79 7.67
CA PHE A 191 22.64 -24.20 6.63
C PHE A 191 21.91 -25.03 5.58
N VAL A 192 22.39 -24.97 4.34
CA VAL A 192 21.93 -25.87 3.28
C VAL A 192 22.59 -27.23 3.48
N GLY A 193 21.76 -28.27 3.61
CA GLY A 193 22.15 -29.68 3.68
C GLY A 193 21.80 -30.39 2.37
N GLY A 194 22.38 -31.57 2.15
CA GLY A 194 22.25 -32.30 0.89
C GLY A 194 23.28 -31.90 -0.17
N GLY A 195 23.20 -32.52 -1.35
CA GLY A 195 24.21 -32.40 -2.41
C GLY A 195 25.51 -33.22 -2.20
N SER A 196 26.44 -33.12 -3.17
CA SER A 196 27.69 -33.92 -3.26
C SER A 196 28.72 -33.68 -2.13
N ILE A 197 28.36 -32.95 -1.07
CA ILE A 197 29.23 -32.61 0.06
C ILE A 197 29.26 -33.79 1.03
N ARG A 198 30.16 -34.75 0.77
CA ARG A 198 30.54 -35.78 1.74
C ARG A 198 31.06 -35.13 3.03
N ASN A 199 30.28 -35.22 4.10
CA ASN A 199 30.84 -35.32 5.45
C ASN A 199 30.58 -36.76 5.96
N VAL A 200 31.64 -37.57 5.99
CA VAL A 200 31.62 -39.03 6.23
C VAL A 200 31.11 -39.43 7.64
N HIS A 201 30.84 -38.45 8.51
CA HIS A 201 30.26 -38.64 9.84
C HIS A 201 28.88 -38.00 10.03
N SER A 202 28.20 -37.63 8.94
CA SER A 202 26.92 -36.93 9.02
C SER A 202 25.79 -37.85 9.51
N ILE A 203 25.19 -37.50 10.65
CA ILE A 203 23.95 -38.10 11.19
C ILE A 203 22.71 -37.41 10.54
N LEU A 204 22.93 -36.54 9.55
CA LEU A 204 21.90 -35.75 8.89
C LEU A 204 21.05 -36.61 7.93
N PRO A 205 19.78 -36.25 7.73
CA PRO A 205 18.85 -37.00 6.91
C PRO A 205 19.15 -36.86 5.40
N GLN A 206 18.59 -37.78 4.62
CA GLN A 206 18.47 -37.62 3.18
C GLN A 206 17.35 -36.61 2.89
N ASP A 207 17.56 -35.77 1.89
CA ASP A 207 16.56 -34.85 1.32
C ASP A 207 15.22 -35.57 1.09
N HIS A 208 14.11 -34.94 1.46
CA HIS A 208 12.79 -35.55 1.35
C HIS A 208 12.26 -35.51 -0.10
N THR A 209 12.56 -34.44 -0.83
CA THR A 209 12.06 -34.13 -2.19
C THR A 209 12.48 -35.20 -3.20
N PHE A 210 13.78 -35.47 -3.31
CA PHE A 210 14.31 -36.50 -4.21
C PHE A 210 14.57 -37.83 -3.52
N LYS A 211 14.54 -37.89 -2.18
CA LYS A 211 15.03 -39.06 -1.41
C LYS A 211 16.43 -39.47 -1.87
N SER A 212 17.23 -38.48 -2.26
CA SER A 212 18.49 -38.62 -2.96
C SER A 212 19.55 -37.76 -2.31
N GLU A 213 20.82 -38.09 -2.54
CA GLU A 213 21.96 -37.28 -2.10
C GLU A 213 22.12 -35.99 -2.93
N LEU A 214 21.24 -35.74 -3.91
CA LEU A 214 21.33 -34.60 -4.82
C LEU A 214 20.42 -33.41 -4.46
N GLY A 215 19.39 -33.62 -3.66
CA GLY A 215 18.50 -32.54 -3.25
C GLY A 215 19.05 -31.73 -2.10
N HIS A 216 18.42 -30.60 -1.85
CA HIS A 216 18.82 -29.58 -0.89
C HIS A 216 17.71 -29.38 0.13
N TYR A 217 18.10 -29.25 1.40
CA TYR A 217 17.17 -28.93 2.48
C TYR A 217 17.85 -27.96 3.45
N MET A 218 17.09 -27.36 4.36
CA MET A 218 17.65 -26.48 5.39
C MET A 218 17.82 -27.23 6.70
N TYR A 219 18.97 -27.09 7.37
CA TYR A 219 19.18 -27.67 8.70
C TYR A 219 19.98 -26.76 9.64
N VAL A 220 19.77 -26.98 10.93
CA VAL A 220 20.53 -26.35 12.02
C VAL A 220 21.16 -27.47 12.84
N ASP A 221 22.46 -27.41 13.11
CA ASP A 221 23.16 -28.39 13.94
C ASP A 221 23.73 -27.75 15.21
N SER A 222 23.47 -28.40 16.35
CA SER A 222 24.04 -28.07 17.65
C SER A 222 25.56 -28.11 17.75
N VAL A 223 26.25 -28.83 16.86
CA VAL A 223 27.73 -28.88 16.82
C VAL A 223 28.35 -27.49 16.72
N TYR A 224 27.63 -26.54 16.11
CA TYR A 224 28.07 -25.16 15.95
C TYR A 224 27.65 -24.24 17.11
N VAL A 225 26.78 -24.69 18.02
CA VAL A 225 26.23 -23.91 19.13
C VAL A 225 27.26 -23.74 20.24
N LYS A 226 27.55 -22.48 20.61
CA LYS A 226 28.45 -22.15 21.72
C LYS A 226 27.71 -21.74 23.02
N HIS A 227 26.47 -21.25 22.92
CA HIS A 227 25.69 -20.71 24.04
C HIS A 227 24.20 -21.11 23.96
N PHE A 228 23.58 -21.49 25.08
CA PHE A 228 22.21 -22.03 25.18
C PHE A 228 21.07 -20.99 25.15
N GLN A 229 21.26 -19.82 24.55
CA GLN A 229 20.27 -18.73 24.54
C GLN A 229 20.07 -18.08 23.16
N GLU A 230 20.60 -18.71 22.13
CA GLU A 230 20.57 -18.16 20.77
C GLU A 230 19.71 -19.00 19.84
N VAL A 231 19.08 -18.32 18.90
CA VAL A 231 18.15 -18.89 17.93
C VAL A 231 18.70 -18.75 16.52
N ALA A 232 18.48 -19.79 15.70
CA ALA A 232 18.60 -19.69 14.25
C ALA A 232 17.24 -19.31 13.67
N GLN A 233 17.21 -18.32 12.77
CA GLN A 233 15.97 -17.84 12.15
C GLN A 233 16.08 -17.92 10.62
N LEU A 234 15.17 -18.67 10.02
CA LEU A 234 14.96 -18.72 8.57
C LEU A 234 13.65 -18.02 8.26
N ILE A 235 13.71 -16.98 7.43
CA ILE A 235 12.64 -16.01 7.25
C ILE A 235 12.10 -16.15 5.83
N SER A 236 10.80 -16.35 5.67
CA SER A 236 10.15 -16.37 4.37
C SER A 236 10.14 -14.99 3.71
N PRO A 237 9.91 -14.91 2.39
CA PRO A 237 9.54 -13.65 1.76
C PRO A 237 8.29 -13.04 2.43
N LEU A 238 8.19 -11.71 2.39
CA LEU A 238 7.01 -10.97 2.86
C LEU A 238 5.84 -11.23 1.90
N THR A 239 4.70 -11.70 2.42
CA THR A 239 3.48 -11.85 1.60
C THR A 239 3.01 -10.48 1.10
N THR A 240 2.73 -10.33 -0.19
CA THR A 240 2.29 -9.04 -0.76
C THR A 240 0.79 -8.95 -1.04
N ALA A 241 0.06 -10.05 -0.85
CA ALA A 241 -1.38 -10.12 -1.01
C ALA A 241 -2.01 -10.89 0.15
N PRO A 242 -3.25 -10.57 0.56
CA PRO A 242 -3.91 -11.28 1.64
C PRO A 242 -4.15 -12.73 1.27
N MET A 243 -3.79 -13.64 2.17
CA MET A 243 -3.98 -15.09 2.00
C MET A 243 -4.23 -15.76 3.35
N ALA A 244 -5.02 -16.83 3.34
CA ALA A 244 -5.24 -17.68 4.50
C ALA A 244 -5.47 -19.12 4.04
N GLY A 245 -5.03 -20.08 4.85
CA GLY A 245 -5.14 -21.50 4.53
C GLY A 245 -4.13 -22.34 5.31
N CYS A 246 -3.78 -23.49 4.74
CA CYS A 246 -2.89 -24.45 5.37
C CYS A 246 -1.45 -24.30 4.88
N LEU A 247 -0.53 -23.99 5.79
CA LEU A 247 0.91 -24.06 5.55
C LEU A 247 1.42 -25.43 6.01
N SER A 248 2.04 -26.18 5.09
CA SER A 248 2.57 -27.51 5.37
C SER A 248 4.05 -27.61 5.05
N PHE A 249 4.80 -28.35 5.87
CA PHE A 249 6.24 -28.55 5.67
C PHE A 249 6.73 -29.83 6.32
N TYR A 250 7.80 -30.41 5.78
CA TYR A 250 8.45 -31.58 6.35
C TYR A 250 9.57 -31.17 7.30
N TYR A 251 9.63 -31.82 8.45
CA TYR A 251 10.67 -31.55 9.43
C TYR A 251 11.18 -32.81 10.12
N GLN A 252 12.43 -32.76 10.55
CA GLN A 252 13.06 -33.81 11.33
C GLN A 252 13.88 -33.21 12.47
N ILE A 253 13.66 -33.71 13.69
CA ILE A 253 14.40 -33.26 14.88
C ILE A 253 15.11 -34.48 15.47
N GLN A 254 16.43 -34.38 15.62
CA GLN A 254 17.21 -35.43 16.26
C GLN A 254 16.87 -35.53 17.75
N GLN A 255 16.82 -36.77 18.27
CA GLN A 255 16.47 -37.05 19.67
C GLN A 255 17.38 -36.30 20.66
N GLY A 256 16.84 -35.22 21.22
CA GLY A 256 17.41 -34.42 22.31
C GLY A 256 16.26 -33.76 23.07
N ASN A 257 16.24 -33.88 24.40
CA ASN A 257 15.08 -33.46 25.21
C ASN A 257 14.81 -31.95 25.19
N ASP A 258 15.72 -31.15 24.64
CA ASP A 258 15.78 -29.71 24.84
C ASP A 258 15.87 -28.91 23.52
N ASN A 259 15.66 -29.57 22.37
CA ASN A 259 15.64 -28.91 21.07
C ASN A 259 14.23 -28.34 20.84
N VAL A 260 14.15 -27.04 20.52
CA VAL A 260 12.90 -26.33 20.27
C VAL A 260 12.87 -25.92 18.82
N PHE A 261 11.81 -26.32 18.13
CA PHE A 261 11.50 -25.85 16.79
C PHE A 261 10.10 -25.24 16.82
N SER A 262 10.02 -23.93 16.56
CA SER A 262 8.79 -23.15 16.58
C SER A 262 8.66 -22.36 15.28
N LEU A 263 7.41 -22.08 14.92
CA LEU A 263 7.04 -21.26 13.78
C LEU A 263 6.36 -19.99 14.29
N TYR A 264 6.84 -18.86 13.80
CA TYR A 264 6.31 -17.55 14.14
C TYR A 264 5.83 -16.81 12.91
N THR A 265 4.88 -15.91 13.11
CA THR A 265 4.55 -14.87 12.12
C THR A 265 5.04 -13.53 12.61
N ARG A 266 5.58 -12.73 11.69
CA ARG A 266 5.96 -11.34 11.94
C ARG A 266 5.29 -10.40 10.96
N ASP A 267 4.67 -9.34 11.47
CA ASP A 267 4.12 -8.29 10.62
C ASP A 267 5.14 -7.16 10.36
N VAL A 268 4.81 -6.25 9.44
CA VAL A 268 5.67 -5.10 9.11
C VAL A 268 5.88 -4.11 10.27
N ALA A 269 5.03 -4.17 11.30
CA ALA A 269 5.15 -3.38 12.53
C ALA A 269 6.04 -4.07 13.59
N GLY A 270 6.44 -5.33 13.37
CA GLY A 270 7.29 -6.12 14.24
C GLY A 270 6.55 -6.96 15.28
N LEU A 271 5.22 -7.09 15.19
CA LEU A 271 4.45 -8.00 16.03
C LEU A 271 4.86 -9.44 15.73
N TYR A 272 5.32 -10.16 16.74
CA TYR A 272 5.89 -11.51 16.63
C TYR A 272 5.04 -12.52 17.42
N GLU A 273 4.42 -13.47 16.74
CA GLU A 273 3.47 -14.42 17.35
C GLU A 273 3.81 -15.87 17.00
N GLU A 274 3.80 -16.76 18.00
CA GLU A 274 3.98 -18.21 17.80
C GLU A 274 2.69 -18.81 17.25
N ILE A 275 2.76 -19.44 16.07
CA ILE A 275 1.62 -20.11 15.43
C ILE A 275 1.73 -21.64 15.52
N TRP A 276 2.93 -22.17 15.70
CA TRP A 276 3.16 -23.60 15.85
C TRP A 276 4.44 -23.90 16.60
N LYS A 277 4.47 -25.06 17.24
CA LYS A 277 5.64 -25.59 17.93
C LYS A 277 5.68 -27.09 17.79
N ALA A 278 6.86 -27.62 17.46
CA ALA A 278 7.07 -29.04 17.31
C ALA A 278 6.82 -29.78 18.62
N ASP A 279 6.01 -30.83 18.56
CA ASP A 279 5.88 -31.81 19.63
C ASP A 279 7.16 -32.63 19.80
N ARG A 280 7.33 -33.27 20.97
CA ARG A 280 8.52 -34.09 21.27
C ARG A 280 8.65 -35.21 20.22
N PRO A 281 9.73 -35.24 19.41
CA PRO A 281 9.87 -36.23 18.36
C PRO A 281 10.21 -37.61 18.93
N GLY A 282 9.41 -38.61 18.56
CA GLY A 282 9.69 -40.01 18.88
C GLY A 282 10.69 -40.69 17.92
N ASN A 283 10.72 -40.29 16.65
CA ASN A 283 11.37 -41.04 15.57
C ASN A 283 12.27 -40.17 14.68
N ALA A 284 13.32 -40.79 14.11
CA ALA A 284 14.26 -40.19 13.16
C ALA A 284 13.74 -40.17 11.70
N ALA A 285 12.43 -39.98 11.53
CA ALA A 285 11.79 -39.87 10.21
C ALA A 285 11.31 -38.43 9.98
N TRP A 286 11.22 -38.03 8.71
CA TRP A 286 10.55 -36.80 8.30
C TRP A 286 9.08 -36.84 8.74
N ASN A 287 8.65 -35.82 9.48
CA ASN A 287 7.28 -35.64 9.93
C ASN A 287 6.67 -34.47 9.16
N LEU A 288 5.40 -34.61 8.77
CA LEU A 288 4.63 -33.53 8.17
C LEU A 288 4.03 -32.66 9.28
N ALA A 289 4.29 -31.36 9.23
CA ALA A 289 3.57 -30.36 10.00
C ALA A 289 2.50 -29.71 9.12
N GLU A 290 1.31 -29.50 9.69
CA GLU A 290 0.22 -28.75 9.08
C GLU A 290 -0.17 -27.63 10.06
N VAL A 291 -0.05 -26.38 9.60
CA VAL A 291 -0.25 -25.19 10.43
C VAL A 291 -1.26 -24.27 9.76
N GLU A 292 -2.25 -23.86 10.54
CA GLU A 292 -3.22 -22.86 10.10
C GLU A 292 -2.51 -21.50 9.98
N PHE A 293 -2.47 -20.95 8.77
CA PHE A 293 -1.76 -19.71 8.46
C PHE A 293 -2.73 -18.67 7.90
N SER A 294 -2.70 -17.47 8.47
CA SER A 294 -3.51 -16.34 8.02
C SER A 294 -2.65 -15.09 7.96
N ALA A 295 -2.49 -14.56 6.75
CA ALA A 295 -1.83 -13.30 6.46
C ALA A 295 -2.85 -12.34 5.82
N PRO A 296 -3.75 -11.73 6.62
CA PRO A 296 -4.71 -10.74 6.12
C PRO A 296 -4.05 -9.43 5.66
N TYR A 297 -2.81 -9.21 6.05
CA TYR A 297 -1.93 -8.11 5.66
C TYR A 297 -0.51 -8.66 5.51
N PRO A 298 0.44 -7.89 4.94
CA PRO A 298 1.79 -8.35 4.71
C PRO A 298 2.47 -8.87 5.97
N MET A 299 2.81 -10.15 5.96
CA MET A 299 3.44 -10.90 7.05
C MET A 299 4.50 -11.82 6.48
N GLU A 300 5.48 -12.16 7.31
CA GLU A 300 6.51 -13.16 7.01
C GLU A 300 6.45 -14.28 8.03
N VAL A 301 6.83 -15.48 7.61
CA VAL A 301 6.87 -16.68 8.42
C VAL A 301 8.31 -16.97 8.80
N ILE A 302 8.54 -17.27 10.08
CA ILE A 302 9.86 -17.39 10.66
C ILE A 302 10.00 -18.75 11.32
N PHE A 303 10.86 -19.57 10.75
CA PHE A 303 11.24 -20.87 11.28
C PHE A 303 12.39 -20.67 12.27
N GLU A 304 12.10 -20.90 13.55
CA GLU A 304 13.03 -20.64 14.64
C GLU A 304 13.46 -21.92 15.35
N VAL A 305 14.77 -22.11 15.49
CA VAL A 305 15.36 -23.25 16.20
C VAL A 305 16.21 -22.76 17.37
N ALA A 306 15.98 -23.33 18.56
CA ALA A 306 16.79 -23.14 19.76
C ALA A 306 17.24 -24.46 20.36
N PHE A 307 18.43 -24.50 20.95
CA PHE A 307 18.96 -25.64 21.69
C PHE A 307 19.12 -25.29 23.15
N ASN A 308 18.31 -25.90 24.03
CA ASN A 308 18.29 -25.62 25.47
C ASN A 308 19.04 -26.65 26.33
N GLY A 309 19.76 -27.59 25.71
CA GLY A 309 20.36 -28.70 26.45
C GLY A 309 21.64 -29.28 25.88
N PRO A 310 22.45 -29.95 26.72
CA PRO A 310 23.80 -30.39 26.38
C PRO A 310 23.84 -31.55 25.39
N LYS A 311 22.73 -32.28 25.20
CA LYS A 311 22.65 -33.36 24.21
C LYS A 311 22.68 -32.83 22.77
N GLY A 312 22.26 -31.59 22.57
CA GLY A 312 22.14 -30.99 21.25
C GLY A 312 21.27 -31.82 20.30
N GLY A 313 21.63 -31.79 19.03
CA GLY A 313 21.01 -32.48 17.91
C GLY A 313 20.99 -31.59 16.67
N TYR A 314 20.28 -32.02 15.65
CA TYR A 314 19.93 -31.17 14.51
C TYR A 314 18.42 -31.03 14.36
N VAL A 315 18.02 -29.98 13.66
CA VAL A 315 16.68 -29.78 13.12
C VAL A 315 16.83 -29.60 11.61
N ALA A 316 16.08 -30.36 10.82
CA ALA A 316 16.02 -30.23 9.37
C ALA A 316 14.59 -29.86 8.94
N LEU A 317 14.48 -29.07 7.86
CA LEU A 317 13.27 -28.50 7.28
C LEU A 317 13.35 -28.61 5.77
N ASP A 318 12.24 -29.03 5.16
CA ASP A 318 12.14 -29.27 3.72
C ASP A 318 10.69 -29.12 3.23
N ASP A 319 10.50 -28.99 1.91
CA ASP A 319 9.19 -29.05 1.23
C ASP A 319 8.10 -28.13 1.84
N ILE A 320 8.37 -26.83 1.92
CA ILE A 320 7.36 -25.83 2.35
C ILE A 320 6.33 -25.64 1.25
N SER A 321 5.07 -25.88 1.58
CA SER A 321 3.92 -25.82 0.68
C SER A 321 2.77 -25.05 1.31
N PHE A 322 1.93 -24.41 0.49
CA PHE A 322 0.76 -23.68 0.96
C PHE A 322 -0.49 -24.04 0.17
N SER A 323 -1.60 -24.23 0.88
CA SER A 323 -2.90 -24.45 0.28
C SER A 323 -3.88 -23.38 0.75
N PRO A 324 -4.70 -22.78 -0.13
CA PRO A 324 -5.76 -21.86 0.28
C PRO A 324 -6.93 -22.57 1.02
N VAL A 325 -6.85 -23.89 1.19
CA VAL A 325 -7.81 -24.69 1.97
C VAL A 325 -7.30 -24.81 3.40
N HIS A 326 -8.14 -24.47 4.38
CA HIS A 326 -7.84 -24.63 5.81
C HIS A 326 -7.51 -26.08 6.18
N CYS A 327 -6.52 -26.29 7.06
CA CYS A 327 -6.00 -27.63 7.38
C CYS A 327 -7.09 -28.57 7.95
N GLN A 328 -8.04 -28.01 8.72
CA GLN A 328 -9.10 -28.77 9.40
C GLN A 328 -10.48 -28.66 8.74
N ASN A 329 -10.58 -28.20 7.48
CA ASN A 329 -11.86 -27.93 6.79
C ASN A 329 -12.83 -27.03 7.58
N GLN A 330 -12.31 -26.14 8.44
CA GLN A 330 -13.14 -25.12 9.08
C GLN A 330 -13.39 -23.98 8.08
N THR A 331 -14.61 -23.47 8.06
CA THR A 331 -14.96 -22.26 7.31
C THR A 331 -14.91 -21.10 8.28
N GLU A 332 -13.87 -20.27 8.23
CA GLU A 332 -13.99 -18.94 8.84
C GLU A 332 -15.03 -18.13 8.05
N LEU A 333 -15.86 -17.38 8.76
CA LEU A 333 -16.71 -16.38 8.13
C LEU A 333 -15.80 -15.30 7.55
N LEU A 334 -15.84 -15.11 6.23
CA LEU A 334 -15.19 -14.00 5.54
C LEU A 334 -15.74 -12.67 6.10
N PHE A 335 -15.08 -12.13 7.12
CA PHE A 335 -15.37 -10.80 7.62
C PHE A 335 -14.78 -9.77 6.65
N SER A 336 -15.64 -8.97 6.03
CA SER A 336 -15.21 -7.84 5.22
C SER A 336 -15.04 -6.62 6.10
N ALA A 337 -13.79 -6.20 6.33
CA ALA A 337 -13.51 -4.95 7.06
C ALA A 337 -14.13 -3.72 6.38
N VAL A 338 -14.35 -3.78 5.06
CA VAL A 338 -14.99 -2.72 4.28
C VAL A 338 -16.45 -2.51 4.71
N GLU A 339 -17.19 -3.59 5.04
CA GLU A 339 -18.58 -3.50 5.52
C GLU A 339 -18.70 -2.86 6.92
N ALA A 340 -17.58 -2.75 7.63
CA ALA A 340 -17.50 -2.07 8.92
C ALA A 340 -17.11 -0.59 8.80
N SER A 341 -16.85 -0.11 7.59
CA SER A 341 -16.57 1.30 7.28
C SER A 341 -17.87 2.05 6.96
N CYS A 342 -17.90 3.37 7.15
CA CYS A 342 -19.06 4.21 6.83
C CYS A 342 -18.67 5.68 6.61
N ASN A 343 -19.16 6.25 5.52
CA ASN A 343 -19.03 7.68 5.16
C ASN A 343 -20.33 8.46 5.36
N PHE A 344 -21.38 7.83 5.88
CA PHE A 344 -22.69 8.44 6.19
C PHE A 344 -23.45 9.11 5.04
N GLU A 345 -23.00 8.99 3.78
CA GLU A 345 -23.64 9.65 2.63
C GLU A 345 -25.04 9.11 2.33
N GLN A 346 -25.31 7.83 2.58
CA GLN A 346 -26.61 7.19 2.30
C GLN A 346 -27.43 6.98 3.59
N ASP A 347 -26.83 6.34 4.59
CA ASP A 347 -27.46 6.00 5.86
C ASP A 347 -26.39 5.87 6.98
N LEU A 348 -26.72 5.20 8.09
CA LEU A 348 -25.77 4.92 9.18
C LEU A 348 -24.92 3.65 8.93
N CYS A 349 -24.99 3.06 7.73
CA CYS A 349 -24.41 1.78 7.41
C CYS A 349 -24.80 0.72 8.48
N ASN A 350 -23.82 0.06 9.08
CA ASN A 350 -24.01 -0.88 10.19
C ASN A 350 -23.86 -0.23 11.58
N PHE A 351 -23.78 1.10 11.67
CA PHE A 351 -23.72 1.82 12.94
C PHE A 351 -25.11 2.06 13.51
N TYR A 352 -25.23 1.95 14.83
CA TYR A 352 -26.49 2.20 15.54
C TYR A 352 -26.24 2.99 16.82
N GLN A 353 -27.33 3.50 17.39
CA GLN A 353 -27.32 4.30 18.62
C GLN A 353 -28.54 3.96 19.47
N ASP A 354 -28.48 4.28 20.76
CA ASP A 354 -29.59 4.06 21.68
C ASP A 354 -30.79 4.97 21.34
N LYS A 355 -32.01 4.41 21.36
CA LYS A 355 -33.23 5.15 20.96
C LYS A 355 -33.60 6.31 21.89
N GLU A 356 -33.15 6.29 23.15
CA GLU A 356 -33.64 7.19 24.22
C GLU A 356 -32.60 8.24 24.68
N GLY A 357 -31.49 8.44 23.96
CA GLY A 357 -30.44 9.39 24.34
C GLY A 357 -30.28 10.62 23.41
N PRO A 358 -29.62 11.69 23.86
CA PRO A 358 -29.05 12.69 22.96
C PRO A 358 -27.92 12.02 22.17
N GLY A 359 -28.26 11.58 20.97
CA GLY A 359 -27.39 10.79 20.13
C GLY A 359 -26.70 11.60 19.04
N TRP A 360 -26.08 10.85 18.14
CA TRP A 360 -25.50 11.36 16.92
C TRP A 360 -26.60 11.61 15.90
N THR A 361 -26.60 12.77 15.28
CA THR A 361 -27.57 13.13 14.24
C THR A 361 -26.85 13.22 12.92
N ARG A 362 -27.30 12.46 11.93
CA ARG A 362 -26.85 12.61 10.54
C ARG A 362 -27.39 13.93 10.01
N VAL A 363 -26.52 14.79 9.53
CA VAL A 363 -26.90 16.14 9.07
C VAL A 363 -26.20 16.45 7.77
N LYS A 364 -26.77 17.38 7.01
CA LYS A 364 -26.13 18.02 5.87
C LYS A 364 -26.06 19.51 6.12
N VAL A 365 -24.84 20.05 6.06
CA VAL A 365 -24.58 21.44 6.43
C VAL A 365 -23.78 22.11 5.34
N LYS A 366 -24.27 23.25 4.86
CA LYS A 366 -23.50 24.14 4.00
C LYS A 366 -22.30 24.72 4.77
N PRO A 367 -21.05 24.54 4.28
CA PRO A 367 -19.86 25.09 4.93
C PRO A 367 -19.91 26.61 5.10
N ASN A 368 -19.46 27.10 6.24
CA ASN A 368 -19.26 28.53 6.51
C ASN A 368 -18.08 28.75 7.48
N MET A 369 -17.78 30.01 7.81
CA MET A 369 -16.62 30.35 8.67
C MET A 369 -16.64 29.68 10.06
N TYR A 370 -17.80 29.27 10.55
CA TYR A 370 -18.01 28.71 11.87
C TYR A 370 -18.19 27.18 11.88
N ARG A 371 -18.54 26.58 10.74
CA ARG A 371 -18.86 25.16 10.63
C ARG A 371 -18.38 24.61 9.28
N ALA A 372 -17.66 23.49 9.30
CA ALA A 372 -17.30 22.79 8.07
C ALA A 372 -18.52 22.08 7.47
N GLY A 373 -18.46 21.81 6.17
CA GLY A 373 -19.34 20.80 5.55
C GLY A 373 -18.88 19.39 5.90
N ASP A 374 -19.38 18.40 5.17
CA ASP A 374 -18.88 17.02 5.27
C ASP A 374 -17.36 16.95 5.03
N HIS A 375 -16.76 15.81 5.34
CA HIS A 375 -15.42 15.48 4.88
C HIS A 375 -15.42 14.78 3.51
N THR A 376 -16.30 13.80 3.27
CA THR A 376 -16.30 12.93 2.07
C THR A 376 -16.36 13.65 0.70
N THR A 377 -17.10 14.75 0.60
CA THR A 377 -17.41 15.49 -0.65
C THR A 377 -17.31 17.02 -0.53
N GLY A 378 -17.28 17.55 0.69
CA GLY A 378 -17.48 18.93 1.11
C GLY A 378 -18.94 19.37 1.31
N LEU A 379 -19.95 18.62 0.86
CA LEU A 379 -21.36 19.06 0.79
C LEU A 379 -22.43 18.00 1.13
N GLY A 380 -22.04 16.78 1.43
CA GLY A 380 -22.88 15.64 1.79
C GLY A 380 -23.20 15.57 3.28
N TYR A 381 -23.28 14.36 3.80
CA TYR A 381 -23.80 14.03 5.11
C TYR A 381 -22.73 13.51 6.04
N TYR A 382 -22.78 13.97 7.29
CA TYR A 382 -21.88 13.51 8.35
C TYR A 382 -22.63 13.48 9.68
N LEU A 383 -22.01 12.93 10.72
CA LEU A 383 -22.62 12.86 12.04
C LEU A 383 -22.23 14.05 12.92
N LEU A 384 -23.24 14.68 13.54
CA LEU A 384 -23.06 15.65 14.62
C LEU A 384 -23.60 15.12 15.95
N ALA A 385 -22.78 15.19 16.99
CA ALA A 385 -23.22 15.04 18.37
C ALA A 385 -23.54 16.41 19.00
N ASN A 386 -24.29 16.39 20.11
CA ASN A 386 -24.64 17.55 20.92
C ASN A 386 -25.52 18.60 20.21
N THR A 387 -26.30 18.18 19.20
CA THR A 387 -27.19 19.04 18.41
C THR A 387 -28.44 19.46 19.20
N LYS A 388 -28.97 18.59 20.06
CA LYS A 388 -30.13 18.88 20.91
C LYS A 388 -29.67 19.63 22.16
N PHE A 389 -29.96 20.94 22.21
CA PHE A 389 -29.84 21.73 23.43
C PHE A 389 -30.78 21.18 24.50
N THR A 390 -30.25 20.39 25.43
CA THR A 390 -30.99 19.96 26.62
C THR A 390 -30.51 20.74 27.83
N SER A 391 -31.41 21.02 28.78
CA SER A 391 -31.07 21.59 30.08
C SER A 391 -30.46 20.56 31.05
N GLN A 392 -30.38 19.29 30.65
CA GLN A 392 -29.83 18.23 31.49
C GLN A 392 -28.29 18.31 31.48
N PRO A 393 -27.62 18.46 32.64
CA PRO A 393 -26.17 18.42 32.71
C PRO A 393 -25.66 17.00 32.41
N GLY A 394 -24.58 16.88 31.63
CA GLY A 394 -23.80 15.64 31.56
C GLY A 394 -24.41 14.55 30.67
N TYR A 395 -24.65 14.80 29.38
CA TYR A 395 -25.18 13.78 28.48
C TYR A 395 -24.12 13.16 27.56
N ILE A 396 -24.36 11.91 27.15
CA ILE A 396 -23.41 11.06 26.41
C ILE A 396 -24.07 10.57 25.11
N GLY A 397 -23.49 10.92 23.97
CA GLY A 397 -23.85 10.32 22.68
C GLY A 397 -23.00 9.08 22.43
N ARG A 398 -23.61 7.93 22.16
CA ARG A 398 -22.93 6.67 21.83
C ARG A 398 -23.29 6.23 20.42
N LEU A 399 -22.29 6.03 19.58
CA LEU A 399 -22.43 5.41 18.27
C LEU A 399 -21.70 4.07 18.30
N TYR A 400 -22.46 2.99 18.15
CA TYR A 400 -21.96 1.62 18.17
C TYR A 400 -21.68 1.17 16.75
N GLY A 401 -20.45 0.74 16.50
CA GLY A 401 -20.08 0.05 15.27
C GLY A 401 -20.52 -1.44 15.27
N PRO A 402 -20.33 -2.11 14.12
CA PRO A 402 -20.57 -3.55 13.99
C PRO A 402 -19.63 -4.37 14.86
N SER A 403 -19.97 -5.65 15.07
CA SER A 403 -19.12 -6.61 15.78
C SER A 403 -17.93 -6.99 14.90
N LEU A 404 -16.73 -6.77 15.41
CA LEU A 404 -15.46 -7.14 14.80
C LEU A 404 -14.99 -8.47 15.40
N PRO A 405 -14.58 -9.45 14.59
CA PRO A 405 -13.98 -10.69 15.08
C PRO A 405 -12.80 -10.49 16.02
N GLY A 406 -12.61 -11.46 16.91
CA GLY A 406 -11.44 -11.53 17.79
C GLY A 406 -10.18 -12.02 17.08
N ASN A 407 -9.04 -11.90 17.76
CA ASN A 407 -7.70 -12.29 17.33
C ASN A 407 -7.18 -11.64 16.03
N LEU A 408 -7.87 -10.64 15.50
CA LEU A 408 -7.43 -9.85 14.36
C LEU A 408 -6.96 -8.46 14.81
N GLN A 409 -5.96 -7.95 14.10
CA GLN A 409 -5.48 -6.59 14.26
C GLN A 409 -6.22 -5.68 13.28
N TYR A 410 -6.67 -4.53 13.78
CA TYR A 410 -7.41 -3.55 13.00
C TYR A 410 -6.72 -2.19 13.04
N CYS A 411 -6.75 -1.53 11.89
CA CYS A 411 -6.51 -0.11 11.76
C CYS A 411 -7.86 0.59 11.59
N LEU A 412 -8.24 1.35 12.62
CA LEU A 412 -9.39 2.22 12.59
C LEU A 412 -8.93 3.63 12.23
N ARG A 413 -9.44 4.20 11.14
CA ARG A 413 -9.31 5.62 10.84
C ARG A 413 -10.68 6.28 10.80
N PHE A 414 -10.74 7.55 11.19
CA PHE A 414 -11.96 8.34 11.12
C PHE A 414 -11.61 9.81 11.10
N HIS A 415 -12.49 10.61 10.52
CA HIS A 415 -12.35 12.06 10.47
C HIS A 415 -13.26 12.71 11.50
N TYR A 416 -12.74 13.68 12.23
CA TYR A 416 -13.49 14.38 13.26
C TYR A 416 -13.19 15.87 13.25
N ALA A 417 -14.17 16.68 13.66
CA ALA A 417 -14.00 18.12 13.85
C ALA A 417 -14.73 18.58 15.12
N ILE A 418 -14.07 19.40 15.93
CA ILE A 418 -14.60 19.82 17.23
C ILE A 418 -14.73 21.35 17.28
N TYR A 419 -15.90 21.82 17.71
CA TYR A 419 -16.24 23.24 17.75
C TYR A 419 -16.74 23.64 19.13
N GLY A 420 -16.32 24.80 19.63
CA GLY A 420 -16.94 25.44 20.81
C GLY A 420 -16.52 24.93 22.19
N PHE A 421 -15.68 23.91 22.29
CA PHE A 421 -15.18 23.43 23.59
C PHE A 421 -14.04 24.28 24.15
N LEU A 422 -14.11 24.62 25.45
CA LEU A 422 -13.02 25.27 26.20
C LEU A 422 -11.98 24.26 26.69
N LYS A 423 -12.43 23.06 27.10
CA LYS A 423 -11.59 21.90 27.44
C LYS A 423 -12.00 20.74 26.55
N MET A 424 -11.04 20.22 25.77
CA MET A 424 -11.29 19.16 24.79
C MET A 424 -11.12 17.75 25.38
N SER A 425 -10.58 17.60 26.59
CA SER A 425 -10.32 16.27 27.14
C SER A 425 -11.62 15.48 27.34
N ASP A 426 -11.63 14.28 26.75
CA ASP A 426 -12.73 13.31 26.73
C ASP A 426 -14.01 13.78 26.00
N THR A 427 -13.97 14.84 25.21
CA THR A 427 -15.18 15.33 24.49
C THR A 427 -15.59 14.41 23.35
N LEU A 428 -14.60 13.82 22.68
CA LEU A 428 -14.72 12.68 21.77
C LEU A 428 -13.71 11.62 22.21
N ALA A 429 -14.18 10.41 22.45
CA ALA A 429 -13.35 9.28 22.80
C ALA A 429 -13.86 8.01 22.13
N VAL A 430 -12.92 7.10 21.82
CA VAL A 430 -13.20 5.81 21.22
C VAL A 430 -12.99 4.74 22.26
N TYR A 431 -13.98 3.87 22.40
CA TYR A 431 -13.98 2.75 23.31
C TYR A 431 -14.12 1.44 22.56
N ILE A 432 -13.55 0.39 23.13
CA ILE A 432 -13.78 -0.99 22.72
C ILE A 432 -14.70 -1.63 23.73
N PHE A 433 -15.80 -2.20 23.23
CA PHE A 433 -16.76 -2.96 24.02
C PHE A 433 -16.68 -4.42 23.61
N GLU A 434 -16.54 -5.34 24.57
CA GLU A 434 -16.79 -6.76 24.31
C GLU A 434 -18.29 -6.99 24.06
N GLU A 435 -18.68 -8.04 23.32
CA GLU A 435 -20.10 -8.29 22.97
C GLU A 435 -21.04 -8.31 24.19
N ASN A 436 -20.56 -8.77 25.35
CA ASN A 436 -21.34 -8.78 26.59
C ASN A 436 -21.48 -7.39 27.25
N HIS A 437 -20.92 -6.33 26.66
CA HIS A 437 -20.87 -4.95 27.19
C HIS A 437 -20.25 -4.85 28.60
N VAL A 438 -19.48 -5.87 29.02
CA VAL A 438 -18.93 -6.00 30.38
C VAL A 438 -17.71 -5.12 30.58
N VAL A 439 -16.83 -5.06 29.59
CA VAL A 439 -15.57 -4.32 29.65
C VAL A 439 -15.61 -3.18 28.64
N GLN A 440 -15.31 -1.97 29.14
CA GLN A 440 -15.14 -0.76 28.34
C GLN A 440 -13.69 -0.32 28.46
N GLU A 441 -12.94 -0.42 27.38
CA GLU A 441 -11.56 0.08 27.33
C GLU A 441 -11.51 1.33 26.47
N LYS A 442 -11.06 2.45 27.04
CA LYS A 442 -10.80 3.68 26.29
C LYS A 442 -9.49 3.52 25.53
N ILE A 443 -9.56 3.42 24.21
CA ILE A 443 -8.37 3.30 23.37
C ILE A 443 -7.86 4.64 22.85
N TRP A 444 -8.74 5.64 22.77
CA TRP A 444 -8.38 6.96 22.27
C TRP A 444 -9.29 8.05 22.84
N SER A 445 -8.75 9.25 22.96
CA SER A 445 -9.50 10.48 23.21
C SER A 445 -8.80 11.61 22.51
N VAL A 446 -9.58 12.54 22.00
CA VAL A 446 -9.04 13.79 21.49
C VAL A 446 -8.28 14.53 22.60
N LEU A 447 -7.10 15.04 22.25
CA LEU A 447 -6.27 15.88 23.12
C LEU A 447 -6.33 17.33 22.66
N GLU A 448 -6.03 17.56 21.38
CA GLU A 448 -6.05 18.86 20.73
C GLU A 448 -6.68 18.74 19.33
N SER A 449 -7.59 19.64 19.00
CA SER A 449 -8.18 19.77 17.67
C SER A 449 -8.02 21.21 17.21
N PRO A 450 -7.36 21.47 16.06
CA PRO A 450 -7.41 22.78 15.41
C PRO A 450 -8.86 23.21 15.18
N ARG A 451 -9.15 24.51 15.33
CA ARG A 451 -10.52 25.01 15.20
C ARG A 451 -11.00 24.97 13.75
N GLY A 452 -12.00 24.13 13.51
CA GLY A 452 -12.75 24.08 12.27
C GLY A 452 -11.97 23.49 11.09
N VAL A 453 -11.11 22.53 11.37
CA VAL A 453 -10.44 21.68 10.38
C VAL A 453 -10.84 20.24 10.68
N TRP A 454 -11.15 19.48 9.64
CA TRP A 454 -11.32 18.04 9.77
C TRP A 454 -9.97 17.40 10.06
N MET A 455 -9.92 16.56 11.08
CA MET A 455 -8.71 15.89 11.55
C MET A 455 -8.90 14.39 11.39
N GLN A 456 -7.91 13.71 10.82
CA GLN A 456 -7.89 12.26 10.83
C GLN A 456 -7.32 11.74 12.15
N ALA A 457 -7.99 10.78 12.75
CA ALA A 457 -7.44 9.95 13.81
C ALA A 457 -7.18 8.55 13.27
N GLU A 458 -6.10 7.92 13.74
CA GLU A 458 -5.77 6.54 13.43
C GLU A 458 -5.49 5.78 14.73
N ILE A 459 -6.03 4.56 14.84
CA ILE A 459 -5.89 3.73 16.03
C ILE A 459 -5.68 2.29 15.59
N THR A 460 -4.55 1.72 16.01
CA THR A 460 -4.27 0.29 15.83
C THR A 460 -4.64 -0.45 17.10
N PHE A 461 -5.46 -1.50 17.00
CA PHE A 461 -5.81 -2.35 18.14
C PHE A 461 -6.00 -3.81 17.74
N LYS A 462 -5.82 -4.71 18.70
CA LYS A 462 -6.08 -6.16 18.58
C LYS A 462 -6.74 -6.64 19.87
N LYS A 463 -7.78 -7.47 19.75
CA LYS A 463 -8.51 -8.03 20.90
C LYS A 463 -8.76 -9.51 20.70
N PRO A 464 -8.68 -10.34 21.76
CA PRO A 464 -8.80 -11.79 21.62
C PRO A 464 -10.24 -12.27 21.37
N MET A 465 -11.22 -11.52 21.88
CA MET A 465 -12.65 -11.81 21.75
C MET A 465 -13.29 -10.88 20.71
N PRO A 466 -14.47 -11.21 20.17
CA PRO A 466 -15.24 -10.29 19.34
C PRO A 466 -15.57 -8.98 20.08
N THR A 467 -15.39 -7.85 19.41
CA THR A 467 -15.54 -6.52 20.02
C THR A 467 -16.23 -5.51 19.10
N LYS A 468 -16.79 -4.44 19.67
CA LYS A 468 -17.38 -3.31 18.96
C LYS A 468 -16.60 -2.05 19.25
N VAL A 469 -16.37 -1.25 18.21
CA VAL A 469 -15.86 0.12 18.33
C VAL A 469 -17.03 1.03 18.67
N VAL A 470 -16.90 1.84 19.71
CA VAL A 470 -17.93 2.79 20.15
C VAL A 470 -17.36 4.19 20.19
N PHE A 471 -17.96 5.10 19.42
CA PHE A 471 -17.64 6.52 19.46
C PHE A 471 -18.51 7.20 20.50
N MET A 472 -17.86 7.78 21.50
CA MET A 472 -18.52 8.46 22.60
C MET A 472 -18.24 9.95 22.56
N SER A 473 -19.30 10.75 22.53
CA SER A 473 -19.22 12.18 22.79
C SER A 473 -19.75 12.50 24.19
N LEU A 474 -19.00 13.31 24.95
CA LEU A 474 -19.35 13.71 26.31
C LEU A 474 -19.53 15.22 26.40
N CYS A 475 -20.73 15.64 26.78
CA CYS A 475 -21.08 17.02 27.07
C CYS A 475 -21.23 17.21 28.60
N LYS A 476 -20.18 17.71 29.27
CA LYS A 476 -20.11 17.78 30.75
C LYS A 476 -21.05 18.83 31.36
N SER A 477 -21.12 20.03 30.79
CA SER A 477 -21.96 21.12 31.29
C SER A 477 -22.33 22.10 30.18
N PHE A 478 -23.43 22.84 30.32
CA PHE A 478 -23.87 23.84 29.35
C PHE A 478 -22.77 24.81 28.88
N TRP A 479 -21.83 25.19 29.76
CA TRP A 479 -20.74 26.12 29.45
C TRP A 479 -19.52 25.46 28.80
N ASP A 480 -19.38 24.14 28.95
CA ASP A 480 -18.27 23.33 28.43
C ASP A 480 -18.74 22.35 27.34
N CYS A 481 -19.82 22.67 26.63
CA CYS A 481 -20.32 21.84 25.54
C CYS A 481 -20.18 22.54 24.20
N GLY A 482 -19.73 21.76 23.23
CA GLY A 482 -19.60 22.14 21.85
C GLY A 482 -20.11 21.05 20.91
N LEU A 483 -19.94 21.26 19.62
CA LEU A 483 -20.32 20.31 18.58
C LEU A 483 -19.14 19.39 18.28
N VAL A 484 -19.44 18.10 18.11
CA VAL A 484 -18.48 17.10 17.65
C VAL A 484 -19.01 16.54 16.35
N ALA A 485 -18.22 16.67 15.29
CA ALA A 485 -18.48 16.10 13.99
C ALA A 485 -17.65 14.82 13.81
N LEU A 486 -18.24 13.81 13.17
CA LEU A 486 -17.62 12.53 12.86
C LEU A 486 -18.02 12.12 11.44
N ASP A 487 -17.04 11.70 10.66
CA ASP A 487 -17.21 11.31 9.27
C ASP A 487 -16.16 10.27 8.84
N ASP A 488 -16.34 9.67 7.67
CA ASP A 488 -15.38 8.78 7.00
C ASP A 488 -14.70 7.75 7.92
N ILE A 489 -15.51 6.95 8.62
CA ILE A 489 -14.99 5.85 9.44
C ILE A 489 -14.52 4.73 8.51
N THR A 490 -13.25 4.37 8.59
CA THR A 490 -12.67 3.27 7.82
C THR A 490 -12.03 2.25 8.75
N ILE A 491 -12.31 0.98 8.49
CA ILE A 491 -11.72 -0.15 9.20
C ILE A 491 -10.99 -1.00 8.18
N GLN A 492 -9.70 -1.22 8.44
CA GLN A 492 -8.83 -2.08 7.64
C GLN A 492 -8.16 -3.11 8.55
N LEU A 493 -7.81 -4.26 8.00
CA LEU A 493 -7.01 -5.25 8.70
C LEU A 493 -5.54 -4.80 8.75
N GLY A 494 -4.87 -5.04 9.87
CA GLY A 494 -3.47 -4.71 10.09
C GLY A 494 -3.22 -3.43 10.87
N SER A 495 -1.96 -3.00 10.91
CA SER A 495 -1.53 -1.77 11.58
C SER A 495 -1.76 -0.53 10.70
N CYS A 496 -2.04 0.62 11.29
CA CYS A 496 -2.16 1.89 10.56
C CYS A 496 -0.81 2.35 9.98
N SER A 497 0.30 2.03 10.65
CA SER A 497 1.66 2.45 10.27
C SER A 497 2.28 1.62 9.13
N SER A 498 1.62 0.53 8.70
CA SER A 498 2.12 -0.31 7.59
C SER A 498 2.11 0.42 6.24
N SER A 499 1.24 1.42 6.09
CA SER A 499 1.06 2.19 4.86
C SER A 499 2.31 2.93 4.40
N GLU A 500 3.29 3.16 5.27
CA GLU A 500 4.55 3.82 4.89
C GLU A 500 5.51 2.91 4.12
N LYS A 501 5.41 1.58 4.31
CA LYS A 501 6.28 0.60 3.64
C LYS A 501 5.68 0.05 2.35
N LEU A 502 4.36 0.12 2.21
CA LEU A 502 3.66 -0.35 1.02
C LEU A 502 3.57 0.75 -0.04
N PRO A 503 3.58 0.41 -1.34
CA PRO A 503 3.30 1.36 -2.41
C PRO A 503 1.95 2.07 -2.17
N PRO A 504 1.85 3.39 -2.42
CA PRO A 504 0.55 4.06 -2.41
C PRO A 504 -0.39 3.42 -3.44
N PRO A 505 -1.71 3.45 -3.21
CA PRO A 505 -2.66 2.93 -4.16
C PRO A 505 -2.45 3.54 -5.56
N PRO A 506 -2.59 2.74 -6.62
CA PRO A 506 -2.18 3.17 -7.95
C PRO A 506 -3.10 4.26 -8.48
N GLY A 507 -2.50 5.29 -9.08
CA GLY A 507 -3.23 6.43 -9.62
C GLY A 507 -3.69 7.44 -8.56
N GLU A 508 -3.27 7.30 -7.29
CA GLU A 508 -3.59 8.22 -6.20
C GLU A 508 -2.39 9.11 -5.81
N CYS A 509 -2.67 10.34 -5.39
CA CYS A 509 -1.68 11.29 -4.91
C CYS A 509 -2.28 12.21 -3.85
N THR A 510 -1.93 11.96 -2.60
CA THR A 510 -2.31 12.75 -1.41
C THR A 510 -1.28 13.85 -1.08
N PHE A 511 -0.17 13.91 -1.82
CA PHE A 511 0.95 14.80 -1.56
C PHE A 511 1.62 14.66 -0.16
N GLU A 512 1.34 13.62 0.63
CA GLU A 512 1.90 13.46 1.99
C GLU A 512 3.40 13.18 2.03
N GLN A 513 3.93 12.47 1.03
CA GLN A 513 5.36 12.14 0.93
C GLN A 513 6.10 13.14 0.03
N ASP A 514 5.62 13.31 -1.20
CA ASP A 514 6.22 14.16 -2.24
C ASP A 514 5.16 14.74 -3.20
N GLU A 515 5.57 15.26 -4.36
CA GLU A 515 4.66 15.72 -5.42
C GLU A 515 4.18 14.55 -6.33
N CYS A 516 4.32 13.29 -5.85
CA CYS A 516 4.11 12.05 -6.60
C CYS A 516 4.86 12.11 -7.94
N THR A 517 4.16 11.88 -9.05
CA THR A 517 4.70 12.06 -10.39
C THR A 517 4.25 13.36 -11.06
N PHE A 518 3.70 14.31 -10.30
CA PHE A 518 3.31 15.60 -10.86
C PHE A 518 4.53 16.47 -11.14
N THR A 519 4.45 17.24 -12.22
CA THR A 519 5.55 18.10 -12.69
C THR A 519 5.05 19.49 -13.01
N GLN A 520 5.97 20.45 -13.06
CA GLN A 520 5.69 21.85 -13.37
C GLN A 520 6.71 22.35 -14.39
N GLU A 521 6.27 23.03 -15.46
CA GLU A 521 7.18 23.56 -16.49
C GLU A 521 8.18 24.59 -15.92
N LYS A 522 7.76 25.38 -14.94
CA LYS A 522 8.59 26.40 -14.28
C LYS A 522 8.31 26.41 -12.79
N ARG A 523 9.35 26.16 -11.99
CA ARG A 523 9.30 26.24 -10.52
C ARG A 523 9.80 27.60 -10.06
N ASN A 524 8.89 28.45 -9.57
CA ASN A 524 9.21 29.78 -9.08
C ASN A 524 8.21 30.19 -7.98
N ARG A 525 8.30 31.41 -7.44
CA ARG A 525 7.37 31.84 -6.37
C ARG A 525 5.90 31.89 -6.82
N SER A 526 5.65 31.97 -8.12
CA SER A 526 4.33 32.04 -8.76
C SER A 526 3.85 30.68 -9.33
N SER A 527 4.46 29.56 -8.92
CA SER A 527 4.06 28.21 -9.32
C SER A 527 3.22 27.53 -8.23
N TRP A 528 2.82 26.27 -8.45
CA TRP A 528 2.25 25.46 -7.38
C TRP A 528 3.35 25.10 -6.37
N HIS A 529 2.97 25.11 -5.09
CA HIS A 529 3.83 24.78 -3.98
C HIS A 529 3.17 23.73 -3.11
N ARG A 530 3.98 22.81 -2.60
CA ARG A 530 3.56 21.88 -1.55
C ARG A 530 3.64 22.57 -0.19
N ARG A 531 2.56 22.57 0.60
CA ARG A 531 2.52 23.23 1.92
C ARG A 531 1.77 22.39 2.94
N ARG A 532 2.15 22.59 4.20
CA ARG A 532 1.49 22.12 5.41
C ARG A 532 0.92 23.29 6.21
N GLY A 533 -0.28 23.12 6.77
CA GLY A 533 -0.99 24.14 7.56
C GLY A 533 -1.46 25.34 6.73
N GLU A 534 -1.90 26.42 7.40
CA GLU A 534 -2.51 27.59 6.75
C GLU A 534 -1.61 28.27 5.70
N THR A 535 -2.20 28.89 4.68
CA THR A 535 -1.43 29.70 3.70
C THR A 535 -0.95 31.03 4.31
N PRO A 536 0.17 31.60 3.81
CA PRO A 536 0.72 32.87 4.30
C PRO A 536 -0.25 34.05 4.28
N THR A 537 -1.10 34.14 3.24
CA THR A 537 -2.08 35.21 3.12
C THR A 537 -3.33 34.88 3.92
N SER A 538 -3.66 35.69 4.92
CA SER A 538 -4.86 35.48 5.73
C SER A 538 -6.17 35.67 4.94
N TYR A 539 -7.23 35.01 5.40
CA TYR A 539 -8.59 35.03 4.80
C TYR A 539 -8.64 34.46 3.37
N THR A 540 -7.78 33.51 3.07
CA THR A 540 -7.78 32.69 1.85
C THR A 540 -7.07 31.37 2.17
N GLY A 541 -7.06 30.45 1.22
CA GLY A 541 -6.43 29.15 1.36
C GLY A 541 -7.08 28.23 2.41
N PRO A 542 -6.74 26.94 2.39
CA PRO A 542 -7.18 26.01 3.40
C PRO A 542 -6.37 26.18 4.69
N LYS A 543 -6.96 25.75 5.83
CA LYS A 543 -6.27 25.75 7.12
C LYS A 543 -5.37 24.53 7.34
N GLY A 544 -5.61 23.47 6.57
CA GLY A 544 -4.94 22.18 6.58
C GLY A 544 -5.26 21.44 5.28
N ASP A 545 -4.53 20.37 4.99
CA ASP A 545 -4.83 19.44 3.90
C ASP A 545 -6.22 18.79 4.07
N HIS A 546 -6.67 18.11 3.03
CA HIS A 546 -7.89 17.31 3.09
C HIS A 546 -7.61 15.94 3.72
N THR A 547 -6.49 15.30 3.35
CA THR A 547 -6.15 13.93 3.77
C THR A 547 -6.22 13.71 5.29
N THR A 548 -5.48 14.50 6.06
CA THR A 548 -5.27 14.30 7.51
C THR A 548 -5.65 15.50 8.38
N GLY A 549 -5.77 16.69 7.78
CA GLY A 549 -5.97 17.99 8.44
C GLY A 549 -4.68 18.70 8.87
N VAL A 550 -3.54 17.99 8.93
CA VAL A 550 -2.21 18.54 9.29
C VAL A 550 -1.10 18.14 8.32
N GLY A 551 -1.44 17.49 7.22
CA GLY A 551 -0.57 16.99 6.17
C GLY A 551 -0.19 18.03 5.13
N TYR A 552 0.06 17.58 3.92
CA TYR A 552 0.54 18.36 2.78
C TYR A 552 -0.48 18.39 1.66
N TYR A 553 -0.58 19.55 1.01
CA TYR A 553 -1.41 19.76 -0.17
C TYR A 553 -0.68 20.67 -1.17
N MET A 554 -1.18 20.75 -2.40
CA MET A 554 -0.63 21.65 -3.43
C MET A 554 -1.44 22.94 -3.51
N TYR A 555 -0.79 24.10 -3.54
CA TYR A 555 -1.48 25.40 -3.67
C TYR A 555 -0.68 26.44 -4.44
N ILE A 556 -1.37 27.49 -4.88
CA ILE A 556 -0.75 28.72 -5.36
C ILE A 556 -0.86 29.82 -4.30
N GLU A 557 0.23 30.56 -4.12
CA GLU A 557 0.25 31.77 -3.27
C GLU A 557 -0.03 33.00 -4.13
N ALA A 558 -1.24 33.54 -4.02
CA ALA A 558 -1.69 34.65 -4.86
C ALA A 558 -0.89 35.94 -4.62
N SER A 559 -0.32 36.16 -3.44
CA SER A 559 0.53 37.34 -3.18
C SER A 559 1.82 37.35 -4.01
N HIS A 560 2.27 36.20 -4.49
CA HIS A 560 3.45 36.05 -5.34
C HIS A 560 3.16 36.06 -6.84
N MET A 561 1.89 36.12 -7.23
CA MET A 561 1.47 36.15 -8.63
C MET A 561 0.98 37.55 -9.01
N VAL A 562 0.84 37.88 -10.29
CA VAL A 562 0.10 39.07 -10.78
C VAL A 562 -1.30 38.67 -11.26
N TYR A 563 -2.25 39.61 -11.31
CA TYR A 563 -3.61 39.32 -11.77
C TYR A 563 -3.61 38.64 -13.15
N GLY A 564 -4.34 37.53 -13.29
CA GLY A 564 -4.40 36.76 -14.54
C GLY A 564 -3.18 35.87 -14.82
N GLN A 565 -2.14 35.91 -13.97
CA GLN A 565 -1.03 34.98 -14.06
C GLN A 565 -1.49 33.56 -13.75
N LYS A 566 -0.89 32.59 -14.42
CA LYS A 566 -1.25 31.18 -14.34
C LYS A 566 -0.14 30.35 -13.73
N ALA A 567 -0.52 29.30 -13.01
CA ALA A 567 0.36 28.22 -12.58
C ALA A 567 -0.25 26.88 -13.05
N ARG A 568 0.61 25.96 -13.51
CA ARG A 568 0.18 24.67 -14.07
C ARG A 568 0.91 23.54 -13.35
N LEU A 569 0.15 22.55 -12.92
CA LEU A 569 0.63 21.28 -12.40
C LEU A 569 0.19 20.17 -13.36
N LEU A 570 1.13 19.39 -13.87
CA LEU A 570 0.91 18.41 -14.91
C LEU A 570 1.08 17.00 -14.34
N SER A 571 0.13 16.11 -14.60
CA SER A 571 0.28 14.69 -14.29
C SER A 571 1.43 14.07 -15.09
N ARG A 572 1.86 12.86 -14.70
CA ARG A 572 2.62 12.01 -15.62
C ARG A 572 1.80 11.72 -16.90
N PRO A 573 2.44 11.39 -18.02
CA PRO A 573 1.74 10.87 -19.19
C PRO A 573 0.91 9.63 -18.81
N LEU A 574 -0.38 9.70 -19.09
CA LEU A 574 -1.37 8.63 -18.95
C LEU A 574 -1.55 7.95 -20.30
N ARG A 575 -1.69 6.63 -20.30
CA ARG A 575 -1.90 5.85 -21.53
C ARG A 575 -3.27 6.14 -22.12
N GLY A 576 -3.32 6.13 -23.45
CA GLY A 576 -4.58 6.16 -24.17
C GLY A 576 -5.28 4.81 -24.10
N VAL A 577 -6.49 4.79 -23.55
CA VAL A 577 -7.29 3.57 -23.41
C VAL A 577 -8.73 3.88 -23.81
N SER A 578 -9.37 2.97 -24.54
CA SER A 578 -10.78 3.08 -24.89
C SER A 578 -11.64 2.86 -23.65
N GLY A 579 -12.56 3.78 -23.38
CA GLY A 579 -13.44 3.73 -22.22
C GLY A 579 -13.57 5.07 -21.52
N LYS A 580 -14.36 5.09 -20.45
CA LYS A 580 -14.44 6.23 -19.54
C LYS A 580 -13.40 6.06 -18.44
N HIS A 581 -12.87 7.18 -17.99
CA HIS A 581 -12.05 7.31 -16.80
C HIS A 581 -12.71 8.30 -15.85
N CYS A 582 -12.53 8.07 -14.56
CA CYS A 582 -12.94 8.99 -13.51
C CYS A 582 -11.69 9.63 -12.90
N LEU A 583 -11.63 10.96 -12.97
CA LEU A 583 -10.68 11.77 -12.21
C LEU A 583 -11.42 12.39 -11.03
N THR A 584 -10.98 12.08 -9.82
CA THR A 584 -11.44 12.73 -8.60
C THR A 584 -10.31 13.48 -7.93
N PHE A 585 -10.59 14.63 -7.34
CA PHE A 585 -9.64 15.38 -6.52
C PHE A 585 -10.39 16.33 -5.60
N PHE A 586 -9.75 16.77 -4.53
CA PHE A 586 -10.28 17.81 -3.66
C PHE A 586 -9.69 19.16 -4.02
N TYR A 587 -10.48 20.22 -3.90
CA TYR A 587 -10.05 21.58 -4.18
C TYR A 587 -10.54 22.56 -3.12
N HIS A 588 -9.77 23.63 -2.93
CA HIS A 588 -10.11 24.74 -2.03
C HIS A 588 -9.98 26.06 -2.76
N MET A 589 -11.05 26.87 -2.72
CA MET A 589 -11.14 28.18 -3.37
C MET A 589 -11.92 29.14 -2.47
N TYR A 590 -11.20 29.88 -1.63
CA TYR A 590 -11.79 30.81 -0.66
C TYR A 590 -11.12 32.19 -0.73
N GLY A 591 -11.93 33.26 -0.66
CA GLY A 591 -11.45 34.63 -0.56
C GLY A 591 -12.08 35.56 -1.59
N GLY A 592 -12.35 36.81 -1.18
CA GLY A 592 -12.94 37.79 -2.07
C GLY A 592 -12.08 38.02 -3.32
N GLY A 593 -12.64 37.72 -4.49
CA GLY A 593 -11.96 37.87 -5.78
C GLY A 593 -11.06 36.69 -6.17
N THR A 594 -11.31 35.47 -5.67
CA THR A 594 -10.64 34.24 -6.14
C THR A 594 -10.72 34.12 -7.66
N GLY A 595 -9.65 33.62 -8.26
CA GLY A 595 -9.54 33.45 -9.71
C GLY A 595 -10.23 32.19 -10.24
N LEU A 596 -9.50 31.40 -11.02
CA LEU A 596 -10.04 30.22 -11.70
C LEU A 596 -9.17 29.00 -11.41
N LEU A 597 -9.82 27.86 -11.20
CA LEU A 597 -9.21 26.55 -11.29
C LEU A 597 -9.81 25.82 -12.49
N SER A 598 -8.96 25.34 -13.39
CA SER A 598 -9.37 24.58 -14.57
C SER A 598 -8.57 23.29 -14.67
N VAL A 599 -9.24 22.23 -15.11
CA VAL A 599 -8.60 20.96 -15.44
C VAL A 599 -8.67 20.78 -16.95
N TYR A 600 -7.51 20.61 -17.57
CA TYR A 600 -7.40 20.36 -19.00
C TYR A 600 -6.84 18.97 -19.27
N LEU A 601 -7.25 18.39 -20.39
CA LEU A 601 -6.60 17.24 -20.99
C LEU A 601 -5.81 17.69 -22.21
N LYS A 602 -4.52 17.38 -22.18
CA LYS A 602 -3.56 17.65 -23.27
C LYS A 602 -3.07 16.33 -23.84
N LYS A 603 -3.27 16.11 -25.13
CA LYS A 603 -2.74 14.93 -25.83
C LYS A 603 -1.29 15.20 -26.23
N GLU A 604 -0.43 14.20 -26.22
CA GLU A 604 1.02 14.39 -26.39
C GLU A 604 1.40 15.02 -27.75
N GLU A 605 0.70 14.65 -28.82
CA GLU A 605 0.96 15.13 -30.19
C GLU A 605 0.16 16.39 -30.57
N ASP A 606 -0.87 16.74 -29.80
CA ASP A 606 -1.73 17.87 -30.11
C ASP A 606 -1.31 19.10 -29.32
N SER A 607 -1.28 20.27 -29.97
CA SER A 607 -1.11 21.55 -29.28
C SER A 607 -2.38 22.02 -28.58
N GLU A 608 -3.54 21.43 -28.90
CA GLU A 608 -4.84 21.81 -28.33
C GLU A 608 -5.10 21.12 -27.00
N GLU A 609 -5.44 21.93 -26.00
CA GLU A 609 -5.86 21.50 -24.66
C GLU A 609 -7.39 21.49 -24.60
N SER A 610 -7.97 20.35 -24.22
CA SER A 610 -9.42 20.22 -24.02
C SER A 610 -9.78 20.54 -22.57
N LEU A 611 -10.74 21.45 -22.36
CA LEU A 611 -11.22 21.79 -21.02
C LEU A 611 -12.17 20.70 -20.52
N LEU A 612 -11.80 20.03 -19.43
CA LEU A 612 -12.65 19.02 -18.79
C LEU A 612 -13.53 19.62 -17.69
N TRP A 613 -12.98 20.54 -16.90
CA TRP A 613 -13.66 21.09 -15.74
C TRP A 613 -13.15 22.48 -15.38
N ARG A 614 -14.02 23.31 -14.81
CA ARG A 614 -13.66 24.66 -14.36
C ARG A 614 -14.55 25.14 -13.20
N ARG A 615 -13.93 25.86 -12.26
CA ARG A 615 -14.61 26.70 -11.26
C ARG A 615 -14.00 28.10 -11.21
N ARG A 616 -14.80 29.07 -10.79
CA ARG A 616 -14.44 30.49 -10.79
C ARG A 616 -14.96 31.17 -9.53
N GLY A 617 -14.15 32.05 -8.96
CA GLY A 617 -14.54 32.81 -7.78
C GLY A 617 -14.49 31.97 -6.52
N GLU A 618 -14.95 32.57 -5.43
CA GLU A 618 -15.07 31.89 -4.14
C GLU A 618 -16.06 30.73 -4.26
N GLN A 619 -15.65 29.54 -3.82
CA GLN A 619 -16.46 28.32 -3.87
C GLN A 619 -16.89 27.92 -2.46
N SER A 620 -15.94 27.73 -1.55
CA SER A 620 -16.18 27.28 -0.18
C SER A 620 -14.95 27.54 0.70
N ILE A 621 -15.17 27.67 2.00
CA ILE A 621 -14.11 27.67 3.02
C ILE A 621 -13.67 26.25 3.41
N SER A 622 -14.45 25.23 3.05
CA SER A 622 -14.09 23.81 3.18
C SER A 622 -13.57 23.27 1.85
N TRP A 623 -12.80 22.17 1.92
CA TRP A 623 -12.45 21.37 0.76
C TRP A 623 -13.73 20.85 0.08
N LEU A 624 -13.71 20.83 -1.26
CA LEU A 624 -14.80 20.31 -2.08
C LEU A 624 -14.25 19.25 -3.03
N ARG A 625 -14.98 18.15 -3.20
CA ARG A 625 -14.64 17.11 -4.16
C ARG A 625 -15.08 17.48 -5.57
N ALA A 626 -14.18 17.33 -6.52
CA ALA A 626 -14.46 17.37 -7.95
C ALA A 626 -14.48 15.95 -8.51
N LEU A 627 -15.45 15.66 -9.37
CA LEU A 627 -15.51 14.45 -10.17
C LEU A 627 -15.56 14.84 -11.65
N ILE A 628 -14.71 14.21 -12.46
CA ILE A 628 -14.55 14.49 -13.87
C ILE A 628 -14.53 13.16 -14.62
N GLU A 629 -15.56 12.93 -15.44
CA GLU A 629 -15.53 11.87 -16.44
C GLU A 629 -14.83 12.36 -17.70
N TYR A 630 -13.88 11.58 -18.21
CA TYR A 630 -13.25 11.84 -19.49
C TYR A 630 -12.86 10.54 -20.21
N SER A 631 -12.59 10.64 -21.51
CA SER A 631 -12.16 9.53 -22.35
C SER A 631 -11.04 9.98 -23.27
N CYS A 632 -9.98 9.18 -23.39
CA CYS A 632 -8.89 9.48 -24.30
C CYS A 632 -8.17 8.22 -24.75
N GLU A 633 -8.22 7.93 -26.05
CA GLU A 633 -7.56 6.78 -26.67
C GLU A 633 -6.10 7.05 -27.07
N ARG A 634 -5.60 8.26 -26.81
CA ARG A 634 -4.20 8.63 -27.06
C ARG A 634 -3.50 8.93 -25.74
N GLN A 635 -2.18 8.80 -25.72
CA GLN A 635 -1.38 9.23 -24.58
C GLN A 635 -1.62 10.72 -24.30
N HIS A 636 -1.88 11.03 -23.03
CA HIS A 636 -2.33 12.36 -22.63
C HIS A 636 -1.88 12.70 -21.21
N GLN A 637 -1.94 13.98 -20.86
CA GLN A 637 -1.69 14.49 -19.52
C GLN A 637 -2.90 15.27 -19.03
N ILE A 638 -3.09 15.27 -17.72
CA ILE A 638 -4.05 16.11 -17.03
C ILE A 638 -3.32 17.29 -16.42
N ILE A 639 -3.84 18.50 -16.67
CA ILE A 639 -3.23 19.76 -16.26
C ILE A 639 -4.18 20.47 -15.32
N PHE A 640 -3.74 20.69 -14.08
CA PHE A 640 -4.39 21.58 -13.12
C PHE A 640 -3.83 22.99 -13.29
N GLU A 641 -4.65 23.87 -13.87
CA GLU A 641 -4.32 25.28 -14.10
C GLU A 641 -5.05 26.15 -13.10
N ALA A 642 -4.30 26.81 -12.22
CA ALA A 642 -4.80 27.87 -11.36
C ALA A 642 -4.44 29.24 -11.94
N ILE A 643 -5.41 30.15 -11.97
CA ILE A 643 -5.25 31.53 -12.42
C ILE A 643 -5.54 32.44 -11.25
N ARG A 644 -4.62 33.36 -10.93
CA ARG A 644 -4.82 34.35 -9.88
C ARG A 644 -5.97 35.31 -10.25
N GLY A 645 -6.91 35.49 -9.31
CA GLY A 645 -7.98 36.47 -9.40
C GLY A 645 -7.56 37.90 -9.05
N VAL A 646 -8.50 38.84 -9.00
CA VAL A 646 -8.20 40.28 -8.83
C VAL A 646 -7.57 40.63 -7.48
N SER A 647 -7.72 39.76 -6.49
CA SER A 647 -7.28 39.96 -5.11
C SER A 647 -6.00 39.19 -4.80
N ILE A 648 -5.34 39.56 -3.70
CA ILE A 648 -4.30 38.70 -3.08
C ILE A 648 -4.93 37.58 -2.25
N ARG A 649 -6.21 37.68 -1.89
CA ARG A 649 -6.99 36.63 -1.21
C ARG A 649 -7.56 35.65 -2.24
N SER A 650 -6.69 35.08 -3.05
CA SER A 650 -7.06 34.25 -4.21
C SER A 650 -6.22 32.97 -4.25
N ASP A 651 -5.79 32.46 -3.10
CA ASP A 651 -5.10 31.18 -3.04
C ASP A 651 -6.07 30.08 -3.50
N ILE A 652 -5.52 29.14 -4.25
CA ILE A 652 -6.24 27.98 -4.78
C ILE A 652 -5.40 26.76 -4.43
N ALA A 653 -6.04 25.76 -3.84
CA ALA A 653 -5.38 24.51 -3.45
C ALA A 653 -6.07 23.29 -4.03
N ILE A 654 -5.31 22.21 -4.21
CA ILE A 654 -5.78 20.88 -4.57
C ILE A 654 -5.13 19.83 -3.67
N ASP A 655 -5.83 18.71 -3.49
CA ASP A 655 -5.38 17.57 -2.72
C ASP A 655 -6.04 16.27 -3.22
N ASP A 656 -5.58 15.11 -2.76
CA ASP A 656 -6.20 13.80 -2.97
C ASP A 656 -6.58 13.49 -4.42
N VAL A 657 -5.62 13.66 -5.35
CA VAL A 657 -5.86 13.41 -6.77
C VAL A 657 -5.87 11.92 -7.05
N LYS A 658 -6.93 11.42 -7.69
CA LYS A 658 -7.14 10.01 -7.97
C LYS A 658 -7.65 9.77 -9.40
N PHE A 659 -6.98 8.86 -10.10
CA PHE A 659 -7.35 8.37 -11.42
C PHE A 659 -7.92 6.95 -11.31
N GLN A 660 -9.10 6.73 -11.88
CA GLN A 660 -9.74 5.41 -11.90
C GLN A 660 -10.21 5.04 -13.30
N ALA A 661 -10.17 3.75 -13.60
CA ALA A 661 -10.81 3.20 -14.79
C ALA A 661 -12.33 3.10 -14.58
N GLY A 662 -13.08 3.30 -15.66
CA GLY A 662 -14.53 3.31 -15.64
C GLY A 662 -15.16 4.71 -15.47
N PRO A 663 -16.50 4.80 -15.57
CA PRO A 663 -17.23 6.01 -15.26
C PRO A 663 -17.06 6.39 -13.78
N CYS A 664 -17.33 7.66 -13.46
CA CYS A 664 -17.48 8.05 -12.06
C CYS A 664 -18.77 7.40 -11.51
N GLY A 665 -18.72 6.88 -10.28
CA GLY A 665 -19.95 6.45 -9.60
C GLY A 665 -20.94 7.61 -9.47
N GLU A 666 -22.24 7.30 -9.46
CA GLU A 666 -23.30 8.33 -9.35
C GLU A 666 -23.11 9.18 -8.08
N MET A 667 -23.03 10.50 -8.25
CA MET A 667 -23.53 11.44 -7.25
C MET A 667 -24.87 11.99 -7.73
N GLU A 668 -25.78 12.22 -6.79
CA GLU A 668 -26.90 13.13 -7.02
C GLU A 668 -26.37 14.52 -7.38
N ASP A 669 -26.82 14.99 -8.54
CA ASP A 669 -26.40 16.23 -9.18
C ASP A 669 -26.90 17.44 -8.36
N THR A 670 -26.14 17.89 -7.34
CA THR A 670 -26.39 19.21 -6.75
C THR A 670 -25.83 20.31 -7.64
N THR A 671 -26.22 20.34 -8.92
CA THR A 671 -26.23 21.58 -9.71
C THR A 671 -27.39 22.46 -9.27
N GLN A 672 -27.41 22.87 -8.00
CA GLN A 672 -27.97 24.19 -7.72
C GLN A 672 -26.85 25.18 -7.97
N GLN A 673 -26.95 25.84 -9.13
CA GLN A 673 -26.28 27.10 -9.38
C GLN A 673 -26.59 28.03 -8.20
N SER A 674 -25.70 28.08 -7.20
CA SER A 674 -25.76 29.06 -6.13
C SER A 674 -25.38 30.41 -6.72
N SER A 675 -26.32 31.04 -7.42
CA SER A 675 -26.35 32.49 -7.57
C SER A 675 -26.35 33.10 -6.18
N GLY A 676 -25.49 34.11 -5.98
CA GLY A 676 -25.23 34.72 -4.68
C GLY A 676 -26.49 35.15 -3.92
N TYR A 677 -26.33 35.21 -2.59
CA TYR A 677 -27.32 35.64 -1.60
C TYR A 677 -28.53 34.71 -1.44
N SER A 678 -28.34 33.57 -0.76
CA SER A 678 -29.41 33.00 0.07
C SER A 678 -29.20 33.52 1.50
N GLU A 679 -30.26 34.05 2.11
CA GLU A 679 -30.29 34.48 3.52
C GLU A 679 -30.23 33.29 4.49
N ASP A 680 -30.15 32.05 4.00
CA ASP A 680 -30.23 30.82 4.80
C ASP A 680 -28.85 30.24 5.13
N LEU A 681 -27.92 31.08 5.59
CA LEU A 681 -26.57 30.68 6.03
C LEU A 681 -26.56 29.69 7.21
N ASN A 682 -27.71 29.45 7.85
CA ASN A 682 -27.86 28.68 9.07
C ASN A 682 -28.79 27.46 8.96
N GLU A 683 -29.33 27.14 7.77
CA GLU A 683 -30.14 25.92 7.63
C GLU A 683 -29.27 24.67 7.78
N ILE A 684 -29.73 23.77 8.66
CA ILE A 684 -29.19 22.43 8.87
C ILE A 684 -30.29 21.50 8.39
N GLU A 685 -30.02 20.72 7.35
CA GLU A 685 -30.88 19.61 6.99
C GLU A 685 -30.61 18.46 7.97
N TYR A 686 -31.64 18.06 8.70
CA TYR A 686 -31.62 16.99 9.70
C TYR A 686 -32.14 15.67 9.15
#